data_AF-A0A6A3LIA3-F1
#
_entry.id   AF-A0A6A3LIA3-F1
#
_cell.length_a   1.000
_cell.length_b   1.000
_cell.length_c   1.000
_cell.angle_alpha   90.00
_cell.angle_beta   90.00
_cell.angle_gamma   90.00
#
_symmetry.space_group_name_H-M   'P 1'
#
loop_
_entity.id
_entity.type
_entity.pdbx_description
1 polymer ?
#
loop_
_entity_poly.entity_id
_entity_poly.type
_entity_poly.pdbx_seq_one_letter_code
_entity_poly.pdbx_strand_id
1 'polypeptide(L)'
;MDEAVRQSWQLEPTQVSFENMAWQSGMEKLGQVVADRLGYRDIPLQCVLYKLLVYGEGGHFVKHQDTEKEDGMIATLVVQLPSSHEGGDLVVYRGGEVRHRHDFGKADGTSAFLPHYAVHYADAEHALEKVTRGYRLALVYSICLPPTMRHLEKAHDKPLSEDLAGLIGNMDDEDEPFALLLSHEYTVKNIQDLGTGALKGVDSARFHALKEANALVPTAKQLQFFIVRLTHKIEFDPGWDMDWKPSKHKESMRWYSISGESLGRIRQSTKFNFLNPGQETLSQLWIPHGVQKEEGYMGNEGPSRNTKYARYAIVAWPSAKHAEHAAKIMPLDAAVEVFHAQKPVDAATLRAFMNDWNARLRGEGKYDFLPGTLSIKFTRLFCELAVEAGDSELVRDFFANHCPKLGNQKDNGSLVTVTREIARTFDWKDFGKAFSDFLDQNISTYGDEEGYSSMGLELLILDGLDSGVARDALFSLVAKKSAELTTEDLCSCKVVGLLLKWVVHNSTNSTVDKVTNTFKQLDPSLLRPALLENALECFNGGDANDDKVGLLPLLVSKRIGWLKNQIEMFDKPFSWQMPDAQFSDNAKVEEFLRSPAATMTMTKTKGVRKFKGFQDANNYAAKWTHEAQVNASFKMEASAIYADAVVTITKTPKWFAEGQHTLGQYKAELDRLLEYAVKTNSSNCKRARLE
;
A
#
# COMPACT_ATOMS: atom_id res chain seq x y z
N MET A 1 -40.79 43.32 22.04
CA MET A 1 -39.55 42.53 21.83
C MET A 1 -38.42 43.53 21.68
N ASP A 2 -37.24 43.25 22.23
CA ASP A 2 -36.07 44.08 21.95
C ASP A 2 -35.61 43.80 20.50
N GLU A 3 -35.68 44.81 19.63
CA GLU A 3 -35.32 44.69 18.22
C GLU A 3 -33.82 44.42 18.00
N ALA A 4 -32.98 44.68 19.00
CA ALA A 4 -31.57 44.31 18.96
C ALA A 4 -31.33 42.81 19.19
N VAL A 5 -32.30 42.10 19.77
CA VAL A 5 -32.25 40.66 20.07
C VAL A 5 -33.01 39.85 19.04
N ARG A 6 -34.20 40.31 18.66
CA ARG A 6 -35.05 39.64 17.66
C ARG A 6 -35.99 40.61 16.96
N GLN A 7 -36.00 40.55 15.63
CA GLN A 7 -36.88 41.32 14.78
C GLN A 7 -37.61 40.38 13.81
N SER A 8 -38.90 40.11 14.09
CA SER A 8 -39.76 39.23 13.29
C SER A 8 -41.24 39.52 13.55
N TRP A 9 -42.09 39.37 12.54
CA TRP A 9 -43.53 39.21 12.76
C TRP A 9 -43.87 37.74 12.99
N GLN A 10 -44.87 37.46 13.83
CA GLN A 10 -45.31 36.11 14.12
C GLN A 10 -46.83 35.98 14.10
N LEU A 11 -47.33 34.83 13.64
CA LEU A 11 -48.71 34.40 13.78
C LEU A 11 -48.76 33.12 14.61
N GLU A 12 -49.73 33.05 15.51
CA GLU A 12 -49.97 31.87 16.35
C GLU A 12 -50.58 30.73 15.51
N PRO A 13 -50.41 29.46 15.90
CA PRO A 13 -50.89 28.31 15.12
C PRO A 13 -52.37 28.37 14.79
N THR A 14 -53.20 28.87 15.71
CA THR A 14 -54.65 29.00 15.54
C THR A 14 -55.05 30.01 14.46
N GLN A 15 -54.11 30.84 14.00
CA GLN A 15 -54.30 31.82 12.94
C GLN A 15 -53.84 31.30 11.56
N VAL A 16 -53.35 30.05 11.50
CA VAL A 16 -52.80 29.44 10.29
C VAL A 16 -53.60 28.18 9.95
N SER A 17 -54.14 28.12 8.73
CA SER A 17 -54.85 26.95 8.21
C SER A 17 -54.23 26.48 6.90
N PHE A 18 -54.11 25.16 6.73
CA PHE A 18 -53.59 24.54 5.51
C PHE A 18 -54.73 23.88 4.74
N GLU A 19 -55.13 24.47 3.61
CA GLU A 19 -56.19 23.91 2.77
C GLU A 19 -55.69 22.85 1.79
N ASN A 20 -54.38 22.86 1.51
CA ASN A 20 -53.77 21.85 0.64
C ASN A 20 -53.59 20.52 1.39
N MET A 21 -54.43 19.54 1.08
CA MET A 21 -54.37 18.19 1.67
C MET A 21 -53.02 17.49 1.48
N ALA A 22 -52.24 17.86 0.45
CA ALA A 22 -50.90 17.31 0.24
C ALA A 22 -49.90 17.78 1.32
N TRP A 23 -50.17 18.89 2.00
CA TRP A 23 -49.32 19.39 3.08
C TRP A 23 -49.23 18.41 4.24
N GLN A 24 -50.37 17.86 4.67
CA GLN A 24 -50.42 16.89 5.77
C GLN A 24 -49.64 15.62 5.44
N SER A 25 -49.87 15.02 4.27
CA SER A 25 -49.11 13.84 3.83
C SER A 25 -47.61 14.14 3.67
N GLY A 26 -47.25 15.34 3.23
CA GLY A 26 -45.87 15.80 3.14
C GLY A 26 -45.20 15.89 4.51
N MET A 27 -45.88 16.46 5.50
CA MET A 27 -45.40 16.57 6.88
C MET A 27 -45.27 15.21 7.57
N GLU A 28 -46.19 14.26 7.31
CA GLU A 28 -46.09 12.88 7.81
C GLU A 28 -44.85 12.16 7.26
N LYS A 29 -44.61 12.25 5.95
CA LYS A 29 -43.41 11.69 5.31
C LYS A 29 -42.13 12.36 5.81
N LEU A 30 -42.16 13.69 5.96
CA LEU A 30 -41.03 14.43 6.51
C LEU A 30 -40.76 14.01 7.96
N GLY A 31 -41.80 13.81 8.76
CA GLY A 31 -41.71 13.28 10.12
C GLY A 31 -41.01 11.92 10.18
N GLN A 32 -41.32 11.00 9.26
CA GLN A 32 -40.63 9.70 9.15
C GLN A 32 -39.14 9.87 8.82
N VAL A 33 -38.82 10.71 7.83
CA VAL A 33 -37.41 10.99 7.46
C VAL A 33 -36.65 11.60 8.63
N VAL A 34 -37.28 12.50 9.38
CA VAL A 34 -36.70 13.12 10.56
C VAL A 34 -36.51 12.09 11.68
N ALA A 35 -37.51 11.26 11.95
CA ALA A 35 -37.42 10.19 12.95
C ALA A 35 -36.25 9.25 12.67
N ASP A 36 -36.12 8.79 11.41
CA ASP A 36 -35.00 7.95 10.98
C ASP A 36 -33.64 8.63 11.19
N ARG A 37 -33.53 9.92 10.84
CA ARG A 37 -32.29 10.69 10.96
C ARG A 37 -31.91 11.02 12.41
N LEU A 38 -32.90 11.24 13.27
CA LEU A 38 -32.70 11.51 14.70
C LEU A 38 -32.49 10.24 15.52
N GLY A 39 -32.63 9.05 14.92
CA GLY A 39 -32.42 7.77 15.57
C GLY A 39 -33.67 7.19 16.27
N TYR A 40 -34.84 7.73 15.95
CA TYR A 40 -36.15 7.27 16.42
C TYR A 40 -36.89 6.47 15.32
N ARG A 41 -36.16 5.57 14.63
CA ARG A 41 -36.73 4.73 13.56
C ARG A 41 -37.96 3.98 14.08
N ASP A 42 -39.00 3.92 13.24
CA ASP A 42 -40.31 3.31 13.52
C ASP A 42 -41.12 3.98 14.66
N ILE A 43 -40.69 5.13 15.17
CA ILE A 43 -41.45 5.92 16.15
C ILE A 43 -42.21 7.04 15.41
N PRO A 44 -43.55 7.13 15.56
CA PRO A 44 -44.34 8.15 14.89
C PRO A 44 -44.20 9.50 15.60
N LEU A 45 -43.11 10.22 15.31
CA LEU A 45 -42.90 11.56 15.83
C LEU A 45 -44.01 12.51 15.40
N GLN A 46 -44.47 13.34 16.33
CA GLN A 46 -45.53 14.32 16.11
C GLN A 46 -44.93 15.67 15.71
N CYS A 47 -45.29 16.19 14.54
CA CYS A 47 -44.92 17.55 14.11
C CYS A 47 -46.03 18.52 14.49
N VAL A 48 -45.86 19.25 15.60
CA VAL A 48 -46.84 20.21 16.12
C VAL A 48 -46.48 21.62 15.65
N LEU A 49 -47.36 22.31 14.91
CA LEU A 49 -47.09 23.68 14.47
C LEU A 49 -47.03 24.59 15.69
N TYR A 50 -45.90 25.28 15.87
CA TYR A 50 -45.69 26.21 16.98
C TYR A 50 -45.95 27.66 16.58
N LYS A 51 -45.50 28.10 15.39
CA LYS A 51 -45.75 29.47 14.89
C LYS A 51 -45.38 29.61 13.42
N LEU A 52 -45.96 30.63 12.78
CA LEU A 52 -45.49 31.15 11.50
C LEU A 52 -44.72 32.46 11.73
N LEU A 53 -43.57 32.59 11.07
CA LEU A 53 -42.68 33.74 11.17
C LEU A 53 -42.52 34.42 9.81
N VAL A 54 -42.54 35.75 9.83
CA VAL A 54 -42.17 36.60 8.70
C VAL A 54 -41.00 37.47 9.12
N TYR A 55 -39.89 37.36 8.39
CA TYR A 55 -38.73 38.23 8.54
C TYR A 55 -38.61 39.11 7.31
N GLY A 56 -38.85 40.41 7.46
CA GLY A 56 -38.55 41.40 6.43
C GLY A 56 -37.09 41.83 6.46
N GLU A 57 -36.74 42.84 5.67
CA GLU A 57 -35.42 43.47 5.71
C GLU A 57 -35.09 43.94 7.13
N GLY A 58 -33.92 43.54 7.62
CA GLY A 58 -33.48 43.75 9.00
C GLY A 58 -33.80 42.61 9.96
N GLY A 59 -34.75 41.74 9.61
CA GLY A 59 -35.19 40.64 10.46
C GLY A 59 -34.06 39.67 10.80
N HIS A 60 -33.97 39.31 12.08
CA HIS A 60 -32.92 38.44 12.63
C HIS A 60 -33.31 37.91 14.01
N PHE A 61 -32.53 36.97 14.53
CA PHE A 61 -32.43 36.75 15.97
C PHE A 61 -31.01 36.34 16.36
N VAL A 62 -30.55 36.87 17.49
CA VAL A 62 -29.21 36.54 18.01
C VAL A 62 -29.15 35.11 18.52
N LYS A 63 -27.93 34.60 18.68
CA LYS A 63 -27.63 33.27 19.19
C LYS A 63 -28.38 33.01 20.50
N HIS A 64 -29.25 32.01 20.51
CA HIS A 64 -29.97 31.56 21.68
C HIS A 64 -30.27 30.07 21.60
N GLN A 65 -30.72 29.49 22.69
CA GLN A 65 -31.27 28.14 22.76
C GLN A 65 -32.79 28.27 22.93
N ASP A 66 -33.55 27.47 22.19
CA ASP A 66 -35.00 27.42 22.40
C ASP A 66 -35.30 26.84 23.78
N THR A 67 -36.29 27.39 24.48
CA THR A 67 -36.90 26.65 25.59
C THR A 67 -37.88 25.64 25.00
N GLU A 68 -37.99 24.46 25.61
CA GLU A 68 -39.03 23.50 25.23
C GLU A 68 -40.41 24.17 25.23
N LYS A 69 -41.18 23.92 24.17
CA LYS A 69 -42.47 24.59 23.91
C LYS A 69 -43.66 23.65 24.07
N GLU A 70 -43.42 22.35 23.94
CA GLU A 70 -44.42 21.30 23.99
C GLU A 70 -43.85 20.13 24.79
N ASP A 71 -44.70 19.45 25.54
CA ASP A 71 -44.29 18.25 26.29
C ASP A 71 -43.77 17.18 25.33
N GLY A 72 -42.54 16.73 25.59
CA GLY A 72 -41.86 15.71 24.80
C GLY A 72 -41.25 16.19 23.50
N MET A 73 -41.05 17.50 23.35
CA MET A 73 -40.28 18.10 22.28
C MET A 73 -38.82 17.64 22.32
N ILE A 74 -38.34 17.04 21.23
CA ILE A 74 -36.95 16.59 21.08
C ILE A 74 -36.15 17.40 20.06
N ALA A 75 -36.84 18.10 19.16
CA ALA A 75 -36.23 18.89 18.10
C ALA A 75 -37.18 19.98 17.58
N THR A 76 -36.61 20.98 16.91
CA THR A 76 -37.33 22.01 16.17
C THR A 76 -37.17 21.76 14.67
N LEU A 77 -38.28 21.74 13.95
CA LEU A 77 -38.32 21.71 12.49
C LEU A 77 -38.73 23.09 11.95
N VAL A 78 -37.85 23.70 11.16
CA VAL A 78 -38.11 24.95 10.45
C VAL A 78 -38.40 24.62 9.00
N VAL A 79 -39.60 24.91 8.52
CA VAL A 79 -39.99 24.79 7.11
C VAL A 79 -40.11 26.20 6.52
N GLN A 80 -39.14 26.60 5.72
CA GLN A 80 -39.23 27.81 4.93
C GLN A 80 -40.19 27.59 3.75
N LEU A 81 -41.21 28.43 3.67
CA LEU A 81 -42.13 28.46 2.53
C LEU A 81 -41.50 29.23 1.37
N PRO A 82 -41.95 28.97 0.12
CA PRO A 82 -41.49 29.72 -1.05
C PRO A 82 -41.57 31.23 -0.80
N SER A 83 -40.41 31.88 -0.73
CA SER A 83 -40.30 33.30 -0.40
C SER A 83 -38.99 33.88 -0.94
N SER A 84 -39.06 35.09 -1.49
CA SER A 84 -37.90 35.76 -2.09
C SER A 84 -37.20 36.63 -1.05
N HIS A 85 -35.98 36.25 -0.67
CA HIS A 85 -35.16 37.00 0.28
C HIS A 85 -33.65 36.80 0.07
N GLU A 86 -32.85 37.76 0.54
CA GLU A 86 -31.40 37.68 0.69
C GLU A 86 -31.03 37.74 2.19
N GLY A 87 -29.91 37.13 2.58
CA GLY A 87 -29.58 36.96 4.01
C GLY A 87 -30.63 36.10 4.75
N GLY A 88 -30.55 36.00 6.08
CA GLY A 88 -31.45 35.11 6.83
C GLY A 88 -31.04 33.63 6.82
N ASP A 89 -29.73 33.34 6.90
CA ASP A 89 -29.24 31.96 7.07
C ASP A 89 -29.52 31.50 8.50
N LEU A 90 -29.95 30.24 8.65
CA LEU A 90 -29.99 29.59 9.96
C LEU A 90 -28.60 29.05 10.28
N VAL A 91 -28.05 29.53 11.40
CA VAL A 91 -26.74 29.12 11.89
C VAL A 91 -26.92 28.33 13.17
N VAL A 92 -26.41 27.10 13.19
CA VAL A 92 -26.45 26.21 14.35
C VAL A 92 -25.05 26.12 14.95
N TYR A 93 -24.97 26.30 16.27
CA TYR A 93 -23.75 26.31 17.05
C TYR A 93 -23.66 25.09 17.96
N ARG A 94 -22.44 24.69 18.29
CA ARG A 94 -22.17 23.69 19.33
C ARG A 94 -20.84 23.98 20.00
N GLY A 95 -20.85 24.21 21.31
CA GLY A 95 -19.66 24.59 22.07
C GLY A 95 -19.12 25.96 21.67
N GLY A 96 -19.99 26.91 21.31
CA GLY A 96 -19.58 28.25 20.87
C GLY A 96 -19.22 28.39 19.39
N GLU A 97 -18.91 27.29 18.70
CA GLU A 97 -18.50 27.31 17.28
C GLU A 97 -19.66 27.07 16.31
N VAL A 98 -19.57 27.65 15.11
CA VAL A 98 -20.51 27.41 14.00
C VAL A 98 -20.33 25.98 13.48
N ARG A 99 -21.37 25.15 13.58
CA ARG A 99 -21.35 23.77 13.09
C ARG A 99 -22.06 23.60 11.75
N HIS A 100 -23.14 24.34 11.54
CA HIS A 100 -23.87 24.29 10.29
C HIS A 100 -24.47 25.65 9.96
N ARG A 101 -24.49 25.98 8.67
CA ARG A 101 -25.16 27.16 8.12
C ARG A 101 -26.05 26.68 6.98
N HIS A 102 -27.35 26.89 7.11
CA HIS A 102 -28.33 26.51 6.11
C HIS A 102 -28.94 27.75 5.48
N ASP A 103 -28.83 27.85 4.15
CA ASP A 103 -29.25 29.00 3.36
C ASP A 103 -30.68 28.88 2.81
N PHE A 104 -31.36 27.75 3.03
CA PHE A 104 -32.70 27.47 2.53
C PHE A 104 -32.85 27.70 1.01
N GLY A 105 -31.87 27.25 0.21
CA GLY A 105 -31.99 27.22 -1.25
C GLY A 105 -31.75 28.54 -1.95
N LYS A 106 -31.17 29.53 -1.26
CA LYS A 106 -30.75 30.79 -1.89
C LYS A 106 -29.61 30.58 -2.88
N ALA A 107 -28.60 29.79 -2.55
CA ALA A 107 -27.47 29.51 -3.43
C ALA A 107 -27.91 28.82 -4.74
N ASP A 108 -28.92 27.96 -4.65
CA ASP A 108 -29.47 27.22 -5.79
C ASP A 108 -30.57 28.00 -6.54
N GLY A 109 -30.94 29.20 -6.08
CA GLY A 109 -31.99 30.03 -6.69
C GLY A 109 -33.41 29.48 -6.54
N THR A 110 -33.63 28.55 -5.61
CA THR A 110 -34.89 27.81 -5.45
C THR A 110 -35.78 28.35 -4.32
N SER A 111 -35.23 29.15 -3.42
CA SER A 111 -35.94 29.73 -2.25
C SER A 111 -37.28 30.42 -2.58
N ALA A 112 -37.39 31.05 -3.76
CA ALA A 112 -38.61 31.75 -4.17
C ALA A 112 -39.75 30.83 -4.66
N PHE A 113 -39.45 29.56 -4.98
CA PHE A 113 -40.39 28.67 -5.67
C PHE A 113 -40.57 27.31 -4.98
N LEU A 114 -39.62 26.89 -4.14
CA LEU A 114 -39.66 25.60 -3.44
C LEU A 114 -39.59 25.80 -1.92
N PRO A 115 -40.24 24.91 -1.14
CA PRO A 115 -40.05 24.88 0.30
C PRO A 115 -38.69 24.26 0.64
N HIS A 116 -38.07 24.77 1.69
CA HIS A 116 -36.83 24.24 2.26
C HIS A 116 -37.04 23.95 3.74
N TYR A 117 -36.28 23.02 4.31
CA TYR A 117 -36.40 22.71 5.73
C TYR A 117 -35.06 22.48 6.39
N ALA A 118 -35.01 22.77 7.69
CA ALA A 118 -33.91 22.46 8.58
C ALA A 118 -34.46 21.90 9.88
N VAL A 119 -33.74 20.94 10.48
CA VAL A 119 -34.07 20.38 11.79
C VAL A 119 -32.85 20.54 12.68
N HIS A 120 -33.07 21.00 13.91
CA HIS A 120 -32.05 21.03 14.94
C HIS A 120 -32.63 20.50 16.25
N TYR A 121 -31.76 19.94 17.10
CA TYR A 121 -32.17 19.49 18.43
C TYR A 121 -32.69 20.67 19.27
N ALA A 122 -33.58 20.38 20.22
CA ALA A 122 -34.20 21.40 21.07
C ALA A 122 -33.15 22.15 21.91
N ASP A 123 -32.05 21.48 22.26
CA ASP A 123 -30.93 22.03 23.02
C ASP A 123 -29.88 22.76 22.17
N ALA A 124 -30.05 22.79 20.84
CA ALA A 124 -29.08 23.41 19.96
C ALA A 124 -29.12 24.94 20.06
N GLU A 125 -27.97 25.55 20.36
CA GLU A 125 -27.78 26.99 20.21
C GLU A 125 -27.88 27.36 18.72
N HIS A 126 -28.69 28.36 18.37
CA HIS A 126 -28.89 28.76 16.99
C HIS A 126 -29.18 30.26 16.86
N ALA A 127 -28.89 30.80 15.67
CA ALA A 127 -29.13 32.19 15.30
C ALA A 127 -29.72 32.25 13.88
N LEU A 128 -30.43 33.33 13.58
CA LEU A 128 -30.80 33.69 12.22
C LEU A 128 -30.05 34.95 11.85
N GLU A 129 -29.19 34.86 10.84
CA GLU A 129 -28.50 36.01 10.30
C GLU A 129 -29.49 37.04 9.76
N LYS A 130 -29.04 38.28 9.58
CA LYS A 130 -29.91 39.37 9.14
C LYS A 130 -30.44 39.12 7.73
N VAL A 131 -31.75 39.24 7.54
CA VAL A 131 -32.37 39.34 6.21
C VAL A 131 -31.97 40.69 5.63
N THR A 132 -31.26 40.69 4.51
CA THR A 132 -30.74 41.91 3.88
C THR A 132 -31.70 42.48 2.85
N ARG A 133 -32.54 41.64 2.23
CA ARG A 133 -33.58 42.06 1.28
C ARG A 133 -34.75 41.09 1.26
N GLY A 134 -35.94 41.59 0.93
CA GLY A 134 -37.14 40.78 0.72
C GLY A 134 -37.79 40.31 2.02
N TYR A 135 -38.55 39.22 1.93
CA TYR A 135 -39.29 38.65 3.06
C TYR A 135 -39.08 37.13 3.11
N ARG A 136 -38.64 36.63 4.25
CA ARG A 136 -38.51 35.20 4.54
C ARG A 136 -39.72 34.73 5.34
N LEU A 137 -40.44 33.76 4.79
CA LEU A 137 -41.61 33.15 5.41
C LEU A 137 -41.26 31.74 5.92
N ALA A 138 -41.44 31.47 7.21
CA ALA A 138 -41.09 30.19 7.80
C ALA A 138 -42.14 29.69 8.79
N LEU A 139 -42.44 28.40 8.73
CA LEU A 139 -43.21 27.66 9.72
C LEU A 139 -42.23 26.98 10.68
N VAL A 140 -42.52 27.06 11.98
CA VAL A 140 -41.73 26.40 13.02
C VAL A 140 -42.60 25.35 13.68
N TYR A 141 -42.14 24.11 13.67
CA TYR A 141 -42.78 22.95 14.26
C TYR A 141 -41.95 22.42 15.43
N SER A 142 -42.62 22.07 16.52
CA SER A 142 -42.06 21.23 17.57
C SER A 142 -42.17 19.77 17.14
N ILE A 143 -41.06 19.03 17.20
CA ILE A 143 -41.04 17.59 16.93
C ILE A 143 -41.12 16.89 18.28
N CYS A 144 -42.22 16.20 18.54
CA CYS A 144 -42.51 15.61 19.84
C CYS A 144 -42.57 14.08 19.78
N LEU A 145 -42.14 13.44 20.88
CA LEU A 145 -42.38 12.03 21.12
C LEU A 145 -43.87 11.80 21.47
N PRO A 146 -44.46 10.68 21.02
CA PRO A 146 -45.80 10.28 21.48
C PRO A 146 -45.87 10.17 23.01
N PRO A 147 -47.02 10.49 23.65
CA PRO A 147 -47.20 10.37 25.10
C PRO A 147 -46.77 9.01 25.70
N THR A 148 -46.95 7.93 24.95
CA THR A 148 -46.57 6.56 25.36
C THR A 148 -45.06 6.27 25.27
N MET A 149 -44.32 7.11 24.55
CA MET A 149 -42.89 6.96 24.27
C MET A 149 -42.03 8.05 24.94
N ARG A 150 -42.63 8.88 25.81
CA ARG A 150 -41.94 9.97 26.52
C ARG A 150 -40.80 9.53 27.43
N HIS A 151 -40.78 8.27 27.87
CA HIS A 151 -39.64 7.69 28.59
C HIS A 151 -38.35 7.60 27.73
N LEU A 152 -38.45 7.81 26.41
CA LEU A 152 -37.32 7.94 25.48
C LEU A 152 -36.81 9.38 25.33
N GLU A 153 -37.46 10.35 26.01
CA GLU A 153 -36.92 11.69 26.17
C GLU A 153 -35.59 11.57 26.91
N LYS A 154 -34.51 11.99 26.26
CA LYS A 154 -33.21 12.07 26.94
C LYS A 154 -33.25 13.32 27.81
N ALA A 155 -32.87 13.21 29.08
CA ALA A 155 -32.68 14.39 29.93
C ALA A 155 -31.51 15.21 29.34
N HIS A 156 -31.78 16.41 28.84
CA HIS A 156 -30.80 17.26 28.14
C HIS A 156 -29.92 18.09 29.10
N ASP A 157 -29.81 17.71 30.38
CA ASP A 157 -29.03 18.47 31.37
C ASP A 157 -27.52 18.39 31.13
N LYS A 158 -27.04 17.41 30.35
CA LYS A 158 -25.64 17.28 29.92
C LYS A 158 -25.52 16.84 28.46
N PRO A 159 -24.59 17.39 27.68
CA PRO A 159 -24.32 16.90 26.34
C PRO A 159 -23.79 15.46 26.43
N LEU A 160 -24.27 14.57 25.55
CA LEU A 160 -23.87 13.14 25.47
C LEU A 160 -22.35 12.91 25.55
N SER A 161 -21.54 13.86 25.08
CA SER A 161 -20.08 13.83 25.17
C SER A 161 -19.55 13.87 26.61
N GLU A 162 -20.22 14.54 27.54
CA GLU A 162 -19.83 14.58 28.95
C GLU A 162 -20.11 13.25 29.67
N ASP A 163 -21.27 12.64 29.40
CA ASP A 163 -21.60 11.32 29.96
C ASP A 163 -20.63 10.25 29.42
N LEU A 164 -20.36 10.28 28.11
CA LEU A 164 -19.36 9.40 27.50
C LEU A 164 -17.95 9.68 28.03
N ALA A 165 -17.59 10.94 28.31
CA ALA A 165 -16.30 11.26 28.90
C ALA A 165 -16.16 10.67 30.31
N GLY A 166 -17.23 10.69 31.11
CA GLY A 166 -17.29 9.99 32.39
C GLY A 166 -17.05 8.49 32.25
N LEU A 167 -17.68 7.85 31.26
CA LEU A 167 -17.48 6.41 30.99
C LEU A 167 -16.06 6.10 30.49
N ILE A 168 -15.52 6.88 29.56
CA ILE A 168 -14.15 6.71 29.06
C ILE A 168 -13.15 6.94 30.20
N GLY A 169 -13.37 7.94 31.05
CA GLY A 169 -12.51 8.24 32.20
C GLY A 169 -12.48 7.11 33.24
N ASN A 170 -13.55 6.33 33.33
CA ASN A 170 -13.67 5.18 34.21
C ASN A 170 -13.18 3.87 33.59
N MET A 171 -12.81 3.84 32.30
CA MET A 171 -12.19 2.65 31.71
C MET A 171 -10.84 2.40 32.36
N ASP A 172 -10.61 1.15 32.75
CA ASP A 172 -9.34 0.68 33.28
C ASP A 172 -8.46 0.12 32.15
N ASP A 173 -7.17 0.08 32.43
CA ASP A 173 -6.15 -0.40 31.51
C ASP A 173 -6.30 -1.88 31.13
N GLU A 174 -7.04 -2.65 31.94
CA GLU A 174 -7.32 -4.07 31.74
C GLU A 174 -8.65 -4.32 31.00
N ASP A 175 -9.41 -3.26 30.67
CA ASP A 175 -10.65 -3.39 29.92
C ASP A 175 -10.39 -3.84 28.47
N GLU A 176 -11.26 -4.72 27.97
CA GLU A 176 -11.15 -5.22 26.59
C GLU A 176 -11.36 -4.11 25.55
N PRO A 177 -10.68 -4.17 24.39
CA PRO A 177 -10.92 -3.26 23.29
C PRO A 177 -12.37 -3.40 22.81
N PHE A 178 -13.01 -2.27 22.53
CA PHE A 178 -14.37 -2.27 22.01
C PHE A 178 -14.41 -2.02 20.51
N ALA A 179 -15.49 -2.47 19.89
CA ALA A 179 -15.76 -2.23 18.47
C ALA A 179 -17.19 -1.72 18.28
N LEU A 180 -17.34 -0.50 17.76
CA LEU A 180 -18.62 0.06 17.32
C LEU A 180 -18.84 -0.28 15.84
N LEU A 181 -19.75 -1.20 15.55
CA LEU A 181 -20.09 -1.56 14.17
C LEU A 181 -20.80 -0.40 13.46
N LEU A 182 -20.35 -0.06 12.26
CA LEU A 182 -20.91 1.01 11.45
C LEU A 182 -22.14 0.53 10.68
N SER A 183 -23.19 1.33 10.63
CA SER A 183 -24.47 1.01 10.01
C SER A 183 -24.47 1.15 8.48
N HIS A 184 -23.68 2.06 7.92
CA HIS A 184 -23.60 2.23 6.46
C HIS A 184 -22.50 1.37 5.84
N GLU A 185 -22.61 1.15 4.53
CA GLU A 185 -21.56 0.54 3.73
C GLU A 185 -20.55 1.58 3.23
N TYR A 186 -19.28 1.19 3.27
CA TYR A 186 -18.17 2.02 2.83
C TYR A 186 -17.28 1.26 1.86
N THR A 187 -16.80 1.93 0.83
CA THR A 187 -15.77 1.38 -0.06
C THR A 187 -14.40 1.53 0.57
N VAL A 188 -13.47 0.62 0.23
CA VAL A 188 -12.06 0.73 0.65
C VAL A 188 -11.48 2.08 0.23
N LYS A 189 -11.77 2.51 -0.99
CA LYS A 189 -11.30 3.79 -1.54
C LYS A 189 -11.80 4.99 -0.73
N ASN A 190 -13.10 5.06 -0.40
CA ASN A 190 -13.62 6.18 0.37
C ASN A 190 -12.98 6.29 1.76
N ILE A 191 -12.76 5.15 2.43
CA ILE A 191 -12.08 5.13 3.74
C ILE A 191 -10.62 5.54 3.60
N GLN A 192 -9.93 5.09 2.55
CA GLN A 192 -8.52 5.47 2.32
C GLN A 192 -8.35 6.96 2.00
N ASP A 193 -9.27 7.52 1.21
CA ASP A 193 -9.18 8.90 0.74
C ASP A 193 -9.61 9.92 1.82
N LEU A 194 -10.58 9.57 2.67
CA LEU A 194 -11.22 10.52 3.61
C LEU A 194 -11.16 10.11 5.08
N GLY A 195 -10.73 8.87 5.39
CA GLY A 195 -10.75 8.32 6.74
C GLY A 195 -12.14 8.43 7.39
N THR A 196 -12.17 8.99 8.60
CA THR A 196 -13.41 9.25 9.35
C THR A 196 -14.30 10.32 8.69
N GLY A 197 -13.78 11.13 7.78
CA GLY A 197 -14.56 12.06 6.96
C GLY A 197 -15.48 11.36 5.95
N ALA A 198 -15.27 10.08 5.66
CA ALA A 198 -16.17 9.30 4.83
C ALA A 198 -17.48 8.89 5.53
N LEU A 199 -17.51 8.94 6.88
CA LEU A 199 -18.63 8.43 7.68
C LEU A 199 -19.90 9.24 7.43
N LYS A 200 -21.05 8.56 7.37
CA LYS A 200 -22.34 9.18 7.03
C LYS A 200 -23.38 8.98 8.13
N GLY A 201 -24.28 9.96 8.25
CA GLY A 201 -25.44 9.90 9.13
C GLY A 201 -25.06 9.49 10.56
N VAL A 202 -25.72 8.44 11.05
CA VAL A 202 -25.55 7.92 12.41
C VAL A 202 -24.10 7.50 12.73
N ASP A 203 -23.34 7.02 11.75
CA ASP A 203 -21.95 6.58 11.95
C ASP A 203 -21.04 7.77 12.24
N SER A 204 -21.22 8.86 11.49
CA SER A 204 -20.51 10.13 11.70
C SER A 204 -20.85 10.71 13.06
N ALA A 205 -22.15 10.78 13.39
CA ALA A 205 -22.62 11.32 14.66
C ALA A 205 -22.05 10.55 15.87
N ARG A 206 -22.09 9.21 15.83
CA ARG A 206 -21.55 8.35 16.91
C ARG A 206 -20.04 8.50 17.06
N PHE A 207 -19.29 8.49 15.95
CA PHE A 207 -17.83 8.66 16.01
C PHE A 207 -17.45 10.04 16.54
N HIS A 208 -18.13 11.11 16.10
CA HIS A 208 -17.88 12.46 16.62
C HIS A 208 -18.19 12.58 18.11
N ALA A 209 -19.28 11.96 18.60
CA ALA A 209 -19.57 11.93 20.03
C ALA A 209 -18.46 11.24 20.84
N LEU A 210 -17.96 10.08 20.38
CA LEU A 210 -16.83 9.38 21.01
C LEU A 210 -15.55 10.22 20.97
N LYS A 211 -15.26 10.86 19.83
CA LYS A 211 -14.05 11.68 19.65
C LYS A 211 -14.08 12.94 20.53
N GLU A 212 -15.24 13.60 20.62
CA GLU A 212 -15.44 14.76 21.50
C GLU A 212 -15.33 14.35 22.97
N ALA A 213 -15.97 13.26 23.38
CA ALA A 213 -15.84 12.71 24.74
C ALA A 213 -14.39 12.38 25.10
N ASN A 214 -13.66 11.76 24.16
CA ASN A 214 -12.25 11.44 24.33
C ASN A 214 -11.35 12.68 24.45
N ALA A 215 -11.76 13.82 23.89
CA ALA A 215 -11.01 15.07 24.05
C ALA A 215 -11.21 15.71 25.44
N LEU A 216 -12.28 15.34 26.15
CA LEU A 216 -12.60 15.85 27.49
C LEU A 216 -11.88 15.09 28.62
N VAL A 217 -11.43 13.86 28.36
CA VAL A 217 -10.72 13.05 29.37
C VAL A 217 -9.22 13.37 29.43
N PRO A 218 -8.56 13.20 30.59
CA PRO A 218 -7.11 13.37 30.70
C PRO A 218 -6.35 12.47 29.71
N THR A 219 -5.18 12.93 29.22
CA THR A 219 -4.37 12.20 28.22
C THR A 219 -4.09 10.74 28.60
N ALA A 220 -3.90 10.45 29.90
CA ALA A 220 -3.67 9.08 30.38
C ALA A 220 -4.87 8.14 30.18
N LYS A 221 -6.09 8.68 30.07
CA LYS A 221 -7.34 7.94 29.84
C LYS A 221 -7.86 8.07 28.41
N GLN A 222 -7.12 8.76 27.54
CA GLN A 222 -7.53 8.88 26.14
C GLN A 222 -7.44 7.53 25.44
N LEU A 223 -8.37 7.34 24.51
CA LEU A 223 -8.47 6.20 23.64
C LEU A 223 -7.77 6.46 22.31
N GLN A 224 -7.18 5.40 21.77
CA GLN A 224 -6.71 5.30 20.40
C GLN A 224 -7.85 4.78 19.52
N PHE A 225 -8.17 5.46 18.42
CA PHE A 225 -9.24 5.03 17.50
C PHE A 225 -8.70 4.50 16.17
N PHE A 226 -9.37 3.50 15.62
CA PHE A 226 -9.06 2.90 14.31
C PHE A 226 -10.34 2.61 13.54
N ILE A 227 -10.25 2.66 12.21
CA ILE A 227 -11.28 2.13 11.34
C ILE A 227 -10.87 0.71 10.97
N VAL A 228 -11.73 -0.28 11.19
CA VAL A 228 -11.43 -1.68 10.91
C VAL A 228 -12.52 -2.27 10.03
N ARG A 229 -12.12 -2.87 8.90
CA ARG A 229 -13.01 -3.70 8.11
C ARG A 229 -12.92 -5.14 8.60
N LEU A 230 -13.96 -5.57 9.30
CA LEU A 230 -14.14 -6.95 9.75
C LEU A 230 -14.70 -7.78 8.59
N THR A 231 -14.15 -8.97 8.35
CA THR A 231 -14.61 -9.88 7.31
C THR A 231 -14.67 -11.30 7.83
N HIS A 232 -15.82 -11.94 7.67
CA HIS A 232 -16.06 -13.34 7.99
C HIS A 232 -16.52 -14.06 6.72
N LYS A 233 -15.76 -15.04 6.25
CA LYS A 233 -16.09 -15.86 5.07
C LYS A 233 -16.39 -17.28 5.52
N ILE A 234 -17.54 -17.80 5.10
CA ILE A 234 -17.96 -19.19 5.30
C ILE A 234 -17.87 -19.88 3.95
N GLU A 235 -17.09 -20.95 3.87
CA GLU A 235 -17.03 -21.86 2.72
C GLU A 235 -17.94 -23.06 3.00
N PHE A 236 -18.65 -23.52 1.99
CA PHE A 236 -19.59 -24.65 2.08
C PHE A 236 -19.13 -25.76 1.14
N ASP A 237 -19.18 -26.99 1.65
CA ASP A 237 -18.93 -28.18 0.86
C ASP A 237 -20.27 -28.83 0.47
N PRO A 238 -20.37 -29.45 -0.72
CA PRO A 238 -21.55 -30.18 -1.12
C PRO A 238 -21.69 -31.46 -0.27
N GLY A 239 -22.80 -31.59 0.46
CA GLY A 239 -23.16 -32.80 1.19
C GLY A 239 -23.58 -33.95 0.27
N TRP A 240 -23.51 -35.17 0.79
CA TRP A 240 -23.95 -36.39 0.10
C TRP A 240 -25.45 -36.38 -0.30
N ASP A 241 -26.22 -35.49 0.34
CA ASP A 241 -27.65 -35.22 0.20
C ASP A 241 -27.96 -34.02 -0.74
N MET A 242 -26.95 -33.46 -1.42
CA MET A 242 -27.01 -32.18 -2.16
C MET A 242 -27.27 -30.94 -1.28
N ASP A 243 -27.20 -31.04 0.04
CA ASP A 243 -27.25 -29.89 0.94
C ASP A 243 -25.86 -29.29 1.18
N TRP A 244 -25.77 -27.96 1.13
CA TRP A 244 -24.53 -27.24 1.40
C TRP A 244 -24.25 -27.17 2.90
N LYS A 245 -23.13 -27.76 3.36
CA LYS A 245 -22.73 -27.73 4.77
C LYS A 245 -21.53 -26.81 4.97
N PRO A 246 -21.55 -25.92 5.98
CA PRO A 246 -20.41 -25.04 6.25
C PRO A 246 -19.20 -25.89 6.62
N SER A 247 -18.10 -25.71 5.88
CA SER A 247 -16.88 -26.51 6.01
C SER A 247 -15.73 -25.72 6.63
N LYS A 248 -15.57 -24.44 6.26
CA LYS A 248 -14.48 -23.60 6.76
C LYS A 248 -14.93 -22.17 7.04
N HIS A 249 -14.48 -21.64 8.17
CA HIS A 249 -14.63 -20.23 8.54
C HIS A 249 -13.27 -19.53 8.39
N LYS A 250 -13.26 -18.39 7.70
CA LYS A 250 -12.07 -17.56 7.51
C LYS A 250 -12.36 -16.13 7.92
N GLU A 251 -11.66 -15.68 8.96
CA GLU A 251 -11.78 -14.33 9.48
C GLU A 251 -10.58 -13.49 9.09
N SER A 252 -10.82 -12.21 8.84
CA SER A 252 -9.73 -11.26 8.63
C SER A 252 -10.17 -9.85 8.96
N MET A 253 -9.19 -9.07 9.41
CA MET A 253 -9.36 -7.67 9.74
C MET A 253 -8.43 -6.85 8.87
N ARG A 254 -8.95 -5.77 8.25
CA ARG A 254 -8.13 -4.78 7.57
C ARG A 254 -8.21 -3.47 8.35
N TRP A 255 -7.04 -2.97 8.72
CA TRP A 255 -6.88 -1.86 9.64
C TRP A 255 -6.58 -0.57 8.89
N TYR A 256 -7.17 0.53 9.35
CA TYR A 256 -6.88 1.87 8.89
C TYR A 256 -6.79 2.83 10.08
N SER A 257 -5.95 3.85 9.95
CA SER A 257 -5.96 5.00 10.87
C SER A 257 -7.26 5.81 10.71
N ILE A 258 -7.54 6.73 11.64
CA ILE A 258 -8.68 7.66 11.52
C ILE A 258 -8.58 8.63 10.34
N SER A 259 -7.39 8.80 9.77
CA SER A 259 -7.15 9.60 8.55
C SER A 259 -7.29 8.77 7.26
N GLY A 260 -7.43 7.44 7.36
CA GLY A 260 -7.61 6.55 6.21
C GLY A 260 -6.36 5.78 5.78
N GLU A 261 -5.21 6.02 6.41
CA GLU A 261 -3.98 5.29 6.08
C GLU A 261 -4.16 3.79 6.31
N SER A 262 -3.81 2.97 5.31
CA SER A 262 -3.93 1.52 5.40
C SER A 262 -2.79 0.93 6.22
N LEU A 263 -3.13 0.36 7.38
CA LEU A 263 -2.19 -0.29 8.30
C LEU A 263 -2.02 -1.80 7.99
N GLY A 264 -2.70 -2.31 6.97
CA GLY A 264 -2.55 -3.68 6.48
C GLY A 264 -3.71 -4.61 6.84
N ARG A 265 -3.54 -5.91 6.56
CA ARG A 265 -4.54 -6.95 6.79
C ARG A 265 -3.95 -8.12 7.56
N ILE A 266 -4.70 -8.63 8.52
CA ILE A 266 -4.39 -9.80 9.33
C ILE A 266 -5.47 -10.88 9.14
N ARG A 267 -5.08 -12.17 9.15
CA ARG A 267 -6.01 -13.32 9.04
C ARG A 267 -6.15 -14.02 10.39
N GLN A 268 -6.63 -13.29 11.37
CA GLN A 268 -6.82 -13.78 12.74
C GLN A 268 -8.19 -13.37 13.25
N SER A 269 -8.75 -14.19 14.14
CA SER A 269 -9.94 -13.86 14.93
C SER A 269 -9.55 -13.07 16.18
N THR A 270 -10.39 -12.15 16.61
CA THR A 270 -10.23 -11.43 17.88
C THR A 270 -11.60 -11.18 18.47
N LYS A 271 -11.68 -11.32 19.79
CA LYS A 271 -12.86 -10.92 20.54
C LYS A 271 -12.83 -9.41 20.74
N PHE A 272 -13.91 -8.75 20.37
CA PHE A 272 -14.15 -7.36 20.68
C PHE A 272 -15.40 -7.28 21.54
N ASN A 273 -15.40 -6.33 22.47
CA ASN A 273 -16.64 -5.89 23.10
C ASN A 273 -17.44 -5.07 22.09
N PHE A 274 -18.45 -5.66 21.45
CA PHE A 274 -19.24 -4.97 20.44
C PHE A 274 -20.21 -3.98 21.08
N LEU A 275 -20.01 -2.70 20.82
CA LEU A 275 -20.98 -1.67 21.18
C LEU A 275 -22.19 -1.82 20.25
N ASN A 276 -23.34 -2.14 20.84
CA ASN A 276 -24.60 -2.35 20.13
C ASN A 276 -25.67 -1.33 20.57
N PRO A 277 -25.49 -0.04 20.27
CA PRO A 277 -26.43 1.01 20.68
C PRO A 277 -27.81 0.85 20.02
N GLY A 278 -27.92 0.09 18.93
CA GLY A 278 -29.19 -0.21 18.26
C GLY A 278 -29.93 -1.44 18.82
N GLN A 279 -29.36 -2.13 19.82
CA GLN A 279 -29.89 -3.39 20.37
C GLN A 279 -30.19 -4.45 19.30
N GLU A 280 -29.42 -4.45 18.22
CA GLU A 280 -29.60 -5.34 17.08
C GLU A 280 -29.20 -6.77 17.46
N THR A 281 -29.94 -7.77 17.01
CA THR A 281 -29.52 -9.17 17.11
C THR A 281 -28.30 -9.44 16.22
N LEU A 282 -27.53 -10.50 16.48
CA LEU A 282 -26.40 -10.91 15.62
C LEU A 282 -26.80 -11.06 14.15
N SER A 283 -27.99 -11.60 13.89
CA SER A 283 -28.55 -11.72 12.54
C SER A 283 -28.75 -10.36 11.88
N GLN A 284 -29.34 -9.39 12.59
CA GLN A 284 -29.52 -8.02 12.08
C GLN A 284 -28.18 -7.31 11.87
N LEU A 285 -27.17 -7.59 12.69
CA LEU A 285 -25.84 -7.00 12.57
C LEU A 285 -25.06 -7.48 11.34
N TRP A 286 -25.29 -8.71 10.88
CA TRP A 286 -24.42 -9.32 9.87
C TRP A 286 -25.14 -9.72 8.57
N ILE A 287 -26.37 -10.23 8.62
CA ILE A 287 -27.09 -10.72 7.43
C ILE A 287 -27.18 -9.67 6.30
N PRO A 288 -27.53 -8.39 6.57
CA PRO A 288 -27.61 -7.37 5.52
C PRO A 288 -26.28 -7.12 4.79
N HIS A 289 -25.15 -7.50 5.38
CA HIS A 289 -23.81 -7.28 4.84
C HIS A 289 -23.17 -8.56 4.27
N GLY A 290 -23.98 -9.59 4.04
CA GLY A 290 -23.58 -10.87 3.47
C GLY A 290 -23.69 -10.90 1.95
N VAL A 291 -22.60 -11.26 1.26
CA VAL A 291 -22.60 -11.55 -0.17
C VAL A 291 -22.36 -13.04 -0.37
N GLN A 292 -23.34 -13.73 -0.95
CA GLN A 292 -23.23 -15.13 -1.32
C GLN A 292 -22.71 -15.26 -2.76
N LYS A 293 -21.80 -16.20 -2.97
CA LYS A 293 -21.32 -16.62 -4.29
C LYS A 293 -21.47 -18.12 -4.43
N GLU A 294 -22.08 -18.54 -5.53
CA GLU A 294 -22.17 -19.92 -5.97
C GLU A 294 -21.52 -20.02 -7.35
N GLU A 295 -20.56 -20.92 -7.47
CA GLU A 295 -19.88 -21.22 -8.72
C GLU A 295 -20.25 -22.65 -9.12
N GLY A 296 -20.69 -22.82 -10.38
CA GLY A 296 -21.11 -24.09 -10.95
C GLY A 296 -19.97 -25.10 -11.08
N TYR A 297 -20.24 -26.22 -11.76
CA TYR A 297 -19.27 -27.32 -11.88
C TYR A 297 -17.96 -26.87 -12.56
N MET A 298 -16.86 -26.76 -11.79
CA MET A 298 -15.53 -26.37 -12.25
C MET A 298 -14.63 -27.57 -12.60
N GLY A 299 -15.20 -28.64 -13.18
CA GLY A 299 -14.44 -29.86 -13.49
C GLY A 299 -14.05 -30.63 -12.21
N ASN A 300 -12.75 -30.87 -12.01
CA ASN A 300 -12.25 -31.69 -10.90
C ASN A 300 -12.43 -31.06 -9.52
N GLU A 301 -12.67 -29.75 -9.42
CA GLU A 301 -12.86 -29.05 -8.15
C GLU A 301 -14.30 -29.07 -7.64
N GLY A 302 -15.26 -29.55 -8.44
CA GLY A 302 -16.68 -29.58 -8.08
C GLY A 302 -17.33 -28.19 -7.99
N PRO A 303 -18.60 -28.10 -7.58
CA PRO A 303 -19.26 -26.82 -7.34
C PRO A 303 -18.78 -26.22 -6.01
N SER A 304 -18.66 -24.89 -5.94
CA SER A 304 -18.29 -24.20 -4.70
C SER A 304 -19.32 -23.16 -4.29
N ARG A 305 -19.60 -23.07 -2.99
CA ARG A 305 -20.45 -22.03 -2.40
C ARG A 305 -19.73 -21.37 -1.25
N ASN A 306 -19.79 -20.05 -1.21
CA ASN A 306 -19.31 -19.29 -0.06
C ASN A 306 -20.17 -18.07 0.23
N THR A 307 -20.27 -17.72 1.51
CA THR A 307 -20.92 -16.49 1.98
C THR A 307 -19.88 -15.63 2.67
N LYS A 308 -19.76 -14.38 2.25
CA LYS A 308 -18.82 -13.41 2.81
C LYS A 308 -19.57 -12.26 3.45
N TYR A 309 -19.43 -12.12 4.76
CA TYR A 309 -19.87 -10.97 5.51
C TYR A 309 -18.73 -9.97 5.66
N ALA A 310 -18.99 -8.69 5.42
CA ALA A 310 -17.99 -7.64 5.64
C ALA A 310 -18.63 -6.35 6.14
N ARG A 311 -18.15 -5.85 7.28
CA ARG A 311 -18.66 -4.63 7.92
C ARG A 311 -17.51 -3.80 8.47
N TYR A 312 -17.67 -2.48 8.43
CA TYR A 312 -16.71 -1.57 9.06
C TYR A 312 -17.07 -1.33 10.52
N ALA A 313 -16.06 -1.07 11.35
CA ALA A 313 -16.19 -0.76 12.75
C ALA A 313 -15.21 0.35 13.15
N ILE A 314 -15.57 1.13 14.16
CA ILE A 314 -14.60 1.92 14.92
C ILE A 314 -14.13 1.04 16.08
N VAL A 315 -12.84 0.73 16.10
CA VAL A 315 -12.20 0.00 17.20
C VAL A 315 -11.44 0.99 18.05
N ALA A 316 -11.54 0.85 19.37
CA ALA A 316 -10.79 1.69 20.30
C ALA A 316 -10.35 0.95 21.57
N TRP A 317 -9.28 1.46 22.16
CA TRP A 317 -8.69 1.01 23.43
C TRP A 317 -7.88 2.14 24.06
N PRO A 318 -7.54 2.06 25.37
CA PRO A 318 -6.70 3.05 26.03
C PRO A 318 -5.35 3.26 25.32
N SER A 319 -4.98 4.51 25.07
CA SER A 319 -3.72 4.86 24.40
C SER A 319 -2.48 4.37 25.15
N ALA A 320 -2.56 4.28 26.49
CA ALA A 320 -1.50 3.70 27.33
C ALA A 320 -1.18 2.24 26.97
N LYS A 321 -2.16 1.48 26.46
CA LYS A 321 -2.03 0.07 26.07
C LYS A 321 -1.84 -0.13 24.58
N HIS A 322 -1.55 0.95 23.83
CA HIS A 322 -1.53 0.88 22.37
C HIS A 322 -0.53 -0.15 21.82
N ALA A 323 0.70 -0.21 22.35
CA ALA A 323 1.70 -1.17 21.90
C ALA A 323 1.30 -2.61 22.18
N GLU A 324 0.72 -2.87 23.36
CA GLU A 324 0.26 -4.20 23.76
C GLU A 324 -0.87 -4.70 22.84
N HIS A 325 -1.87 -3.86 22.56
CA HIS A 325 -2.93 -4.24 21.63
C HIS A 325 -2.44 -4.35 20.18
N ALA A 326 -1.59 -3.41 19.72
CA ALA A 326 -1.02 -3.48 18.38
C ALA A 326 -0.25 -4.79 18.16
N ALA A 327 0.56 -5.19 19.13
CA ALA A 327 1.30 -6.46 19.13
C ALA A 327 0.38 -7.68 19.00
N LYS A 328 -0.79 -7.66 19.64
CA LYS A 328 -1.73 -8.80 19.66
C LYS A 328 -2.63 -8.89 18.42
N ILE A 329 -3.18 -7.76 17.95
CA ILE A 329 -4.32 -7.77 17.01
C ILE A 329 -4.14 -6.96 15.71
N MET A 330 -3.08 -6.15 15.60
CA MET A 330 -2.77 -5.40 14.37
C MET A 330 -1.74 -6.12 13.49
N PRO A 331 -1.63 -5.80 12.19
CA PRO A 331 -0.58 -6.34 11.32
C PRO A 331 0.83 -6.08 11.89
N LEU A 332 1.75 -7.02 11.69
CA LEU A 332 3.09 -6.97 12.30
C LEU A 332 3.88 -5.71 11.92
N ASP A 333 3.80 -5.26 10.66
CA ASP A 333 4.40 -4.00 10.21
C ASP A 333 3.90 -2.80 11.03
N ALA A 334 2.58 -2.70 11.24
CA ALA A 334 2.00 -1.64 12.04
C ALA A 334 2.38 -1.76 13.53
N ALA A 335 2.46 -2.99 14.07
CA ALA A 335 2.85 -3.22 15.45
C ALA A 335 4.31 -2.79 15.72
N VAL A 336 5.26 -3.18 14.86
CA VAL A 336 6.67 -2.80 15.05
C VAL A 336 6.88 -1.29 14.89
N GLU A 337 6.09 -0.62 14.05
CA GLU A 337 6.10 0.85 13.95
C GLU A 337 5.68 1.52 15.25
N VAL A 338 4.68 0.96 15.96
CA VAL A 338 4.27 1.47 17.27
C VAL A 338 5.41 1.35 18.28
N PHE A 339 6.08 0.20 18.36
CA PHE A 339 7.26 0.05 19.22
C PHE A 339 8.40 1.00 18.81
N HIS A 340 8.65 1.15 17.50
CA HIS A 340 9.67 2.06 16.98
C HIS A 340 9.36 3.53 17.30
N ALA A 341 8.08 3.93 17.35
CA ALA A 341 7.68 5.29 17.73
C ALA A 341 7.77 5.55 19.24
N GLN A 342 7.77 4.51 20.07
CA GLN A 342 7.78 4.59 21.54
C GLN A 342 9.17 4.54 22.18
N LYS A 343 10.23 4.50 21.37
CA LYS A 343 11.62 4.39 21.81
C LYS A 343 11.96 5.25 23.05
N PRO A 344 12.67 4.71 24.05
CA PRO A 344 13.32 3.39 24.05
C PRO A 344 12.38 2.23 24.42
N VAL A 345 12.65 1.04 23.90
CA VAL A 345 11.95 -0.21 24.25
C VAL A 345 12.94 -1.22 24.82
N ASP A 346 12.65 -1.78 25.98
CA ASP A 346 13.55 -2.74 26.63
C ASP A 346 13.53 -4.12 25.94
N ALA A 347 14.61 -4.89 26.15
CA ALA A 347 14.77 -6.19 25.53
C ALA A 347 13.70 -7.21 25.96
N ALA A 348 13.21 -7.17 27.21
CA ALA A 348 12.20 -8.11 27.67
C ALA A 348 10.86 -7.89 26.95
N THR A 349 10.48 -6.64 26.72
CA THR A 349 9.32 -6.26 25.92
C THR A 349 9.46 -6.73 24.46
N LEU A 350 10.63 -6.57 23.84
CA LEU A 350 10.89 -7.06 22.49
C LEU A 350 10.85 -8.60 22.40
N ARG A 351 11.38 -9.33 23.40
CA ARG A 351 11.27 -10.79 23.46
C ARG A 351 9.81 -11.26 23.60
N ALA A 352 9.02 -10.56 24.41
CA ALA A 352 7.59 -10.86 24.54
C ALA A 352 6.85 -10.66 23.21
N PHE A 353 7.17 -9.58 22.49
CA PHE A 353 6.62 -9.33 21.15
C PHE A 353 7.02 -10.41 20.14
N MET A 354 8.30 -10.84 20.13
CA MET A 354 8.77 -11.95 19.30
C MET A 354 8.01 -13.25 19.58
N ASN A 355 7.78 -13.57 20.85
CA ASN A 355 7.07 -14.79 21.24
C ASN A 355 5.60 -14.78 20.78
N ASP A 356 4.93 -13.64 20.89
CA ASP A 356 3.52 -13.48 20.49
C ASP A 356 3.35 -13.61 18.97
N TRP A 357 4.22 -12.98 18.16
CA TRP A 357 4.10 -13.08 16.71
C TRP A 357 4.25 -14.52 16.21
N ASN A 358 5.02 -15.37 16.90
CA ASN A 358 5.24 -16.75 16.46
C ASN A 358 3.96 -17.57 16.60
N ALA A 359 3.21 -17.34 17.68
CA ALA A 359 1.89 -17.91 17.86
C ALA A 359 0.92 -17.45 16.77
N ARG A 360 0.97 -16.15 16.43
CA ARG A 360 0.12 -15.55 15.39
C ARG A 360 0.39 -16.15 14.01
N LEU A 361 1.66 -16.31 13.63
CA LEU A 361 2.05 -16.89 12.34
C LEU A 361 1.61 -18.35 12.20
N ARG A 362 1.70 -19.15 13.27
CA ARG A 362 1.17 -20.52 13.30
C ARG A 362 -0.36 -20.56 13.16
N GLY A 363 -1.06 -19.62 13.80
CA GLY A 363 -2.52 -19.52 13.74
C GLY A 363 -3.10 -19.15 12.37
N GLU A 364 -2.33 -18.48 11.50
CA GLU A 364 -2.76 -18.14 10.13
C GLU A 364 -2.81 -19.35 9.16
N GLY A 365 -2.56 -20.57 9.63
CA GLY A 365 -2.55 -21.78 8.81
C GLY A 365 -1.33 -21.90 7.90
N LYS A 366 -0.26 -21.15 8.19
CA LYS A 366 1.06 -21.31 7.60
C LYS A 366 1.80 -22.43 8.34
N TYR A 367 1.35 -23.67 8.15
CA TYR A 367 2.12 -24.84 8.59
C TYR A 367 3.32 -25.00 7.68
N ASP A 368 4.48 -25.18 8.31
CA ASP A 368 5.75 -25.71 7.82
C ASP A 368 6.13 -25.36 6.38
N PHE A 369 7.24 -24.62 6.26
CA PHE A 369 7.86 -24.08 5.04
C PHE A 369 7.25 -22.77 4.50
N LEU A 370 7.73 -21.63 5.01
CA LEU A 370 8.39 -20.60 4.18
C LEU A 370 8.85 -19.40 5.03
N PRO A 371 10.17 -19.15 5.15
CA PRO A 371 10.68 -17.86 5.55
C PRO A 371 10.32 -16.85 4.44
N GLY A 372 9.43 -15.92 4.76
CA GLY A 372 8.89 -14.92 3.81
C GLY A 372 7.64 -14.19 4.30
N THR A 373 7.39 -14.19 5.62
CA THR A 373 6.16 -13.60 6.18
C THR A 373 6.36 -12.20 6.74
N LEU A 374 7.57 -11.90 7.21
CA LEU A 374 7.94 -10.57 7.68
C LEU A 374 8.41 -9.73 6.49
N SER A 375 8.00 -8.48 6.45
CA SER A 375 8.42 -7.55 5.41
C SER A 375 9.86 -7.07 5.65
N ILE A 376 10.52 -6.56 4.62
CA ILE A 376 11.83 -5.90 4.76
C ILE A 376 11.74 -4.71 5.73
N LYS A 377 10.64 -3.95 5.67
CA LYS A 377 10.37 -2.84 6.60
C LYS A 377 10.34 -3.32 8.04
N PHE A 378 9.64 -4.42 8.31
CA PHE A 378 9.58 -5.02 9.63
C PHE A 378 10.95 -5.43 10.16
N THR A 379 11.69 -6.20 9.35
CA THR A 379 13.02 -6.69 9.72
C THR A 379 13.95 -5.51 10.04
N ARG A 380 13.90 -4.44 9.24
CA ARG A 380 14.70 -3.24 9.50
C ARG A 380 14.36 -2.60 10.85
N LEU A 381 13.09 -2.27 11.07
CA LEU A 381 12.64 -1.57 12.30
C LEU A 381 12.88 -2.42 13.55
N PHE A 382 12.69 -3.74 13.45
CA PHE A 382 12.97 -4.65 14.56
C PHE A 382 14.47 -4.72 14.88
N CYS A 383 15.34 -4.80 13.88
CA CYS A 383 16.78 -4.75 14.07
C CYS A 383 17.23 -3.43 14.71
N GLU A 384 16.65 -2.29 14.30
CA GLU A 384 16.95 -0.97 14.89
C GLU A 384 16.56 -0.92 16.38
N LEU A 385 15.39 -1.48 16.73
CA LEU A 385 14.95 -1.64 18.12
C LEU A 385 15.87 -2.57 18.93
N ALA A 386 16.30 -3.68 18.33
CA ALA A 386 17.18 -4.64 19.00
C ALA A 386 18.58 -4.08 19.29
N VAL A 387 19.13 -3.26 18.37
CA VAL A 387 20.37 -2.51 18.60
C VAL A 387 20.22 -1.57 19.79
N GLU A 388 19.16 -0.77 19.81
CA GLU A 388 18.90 0.21 20.86
C GLU A 388 18.66 -0.45 22.24
N ALA A 389 18.01 -1.61 22.26
CA ALA A 389 17.81 -2.40 23.48
C ALA A 389 19.11 -2.99 24.04
N GLY A 390 20.19 -3.05 23.23
CA GLY A 390 21.52 -3.44 23.69
C GLY A 390 21.66 -4.92 24.06
N ASP A 391 20.84 -5.80 23.50
CA ASP A 391 20.81 -7.23 23.83
C ASP A 391 21.24 -8.11 22.63
N SER A 392 22.46 -8.65 22.69
CA SER A 392 23.01 -9.51 21.63
C SER A 392 22.29 -10.85 21.52
N GLU A 393 21.67 -11.33 22.60
CA GLU A 393 20.91 -12.57 22.60
C GLU A 393 19.61 -12.43 21.80
N LEU A 394 18.94 -11.28 21.92
CA LEU A 394 17.76 -10.92 21.14
C LEU A 394 18.08 -10.92 19.63
N VAL A 395 19.19 -10.31 19.25
CA VAL A 395 19.67 -10.26 17.86
C VAL A 395 19.98 -11.67 17.35
N ARG A 396 20.71 -12.47 18.13
CA ARG A 396 21.03 -13.87 17.80
C ARG A 396 19.77 -14.69 17.56
N ASP A 397 18.82 -14.63 18.48
CA ASP A 397 17.56 -15.38 18.39
C ASP A 397 16.73 -14.96 17.17
N PHE A 398 16.64 -13.66 16.91
CA PHE A 398 15.97 -13.14 15.73
C PHE A 398 16.56 -13.71 14.43
N PHE A 399 17.88 -13.65 14.24
CA PHE A 399 18.51 -14.18 13.02
C PHE A 399 18.46 -15.71 12.93
N ALA A 400 18.55 -16.41 14.05
CA ALA A 400 18.53 -17.88 14.07
C ALA A 400 17.14 -18.44 13.74
N ASN A 401 16.08 -17.82 14.26
CA ASN A 401 14.77 -18.47 14.35
C ASN A 401 13.63 -17.69 13.68
N HIS A 402 13.79 -16.38 13.41
CA HIS A 402 12.67 -15.52 13.03
C HIS A 402 12.88 -14.71 11.76
N CYS A 403 14.12 -14.40 11.38
CA CYS A 403 14.41 -13.58 10.22
C CYS A 403 13.94 -14.26 8.92
N PRO A 404 13.14 -13.58 8.07
CA PRO A 404 12.67 -14.14 6.81
C PRO A 404 13.82 -14.23 5.79
N LYS A 405 13.62 -14.96 4.69
CA LYS A 405 14.55 -14.88 3.55
C LYS A 405 14.57 -13.45 2.99
N LEU A 406 15.76 -12.86 2.87
CA LEU A 406 15.94 -11.45 2.49
C LEU A 406 16.49 -11.27 1.07
N GLY A 407 17.07 -12.32 0.47
CA GLY A 407 17.63 -12.27 -0.88
C GLY A 407 16.55 -12.00 -1.92
N ASN A 408 16.88 -11.17 -2.92
CA ASN A 408 16.03 -10.82 -4.06
C ASN A 408 14.68 -10.14 -3.70
N GLN A 409 14.54 -9.67 -2.45
CA GLN A 409 13.35 -8.95 -1.99
C GLN A 409 13.44 -7.46 -2.34
N LYS A 410 12.30 -6.86 -2.70
CA LYS A 410 12.19 -5.41 -2.92
C LYS A 410 12.67 -4.63 -1.68
N ASP A 411 13.43 -3.56 -1.91
CA ASP A 411 13.96 -2.64 -0.89
C ASP A 411 14.91 -3.27 0.16
N ASN A 412 15.38 -4.51 -0.05
CA ASN A 412 16.25 -5.22 0.89
C ASN A 412 17.60 -4.53 1.16
N GLY A 413 18.05 -3.64 0.27
CA GLY A 413 19.22 -2.78 0.51
C GLY A 413 19.09 -1.87 1.74
N SER A 414 17.87 -1.57 2.19
CA SER A 414 17.63 -0.77 3.41
C SER A 414 18.12 -1.46 4.69
N LEU A 415 18.36 -2.77 4.66
CA LEU A 415 18.87 -3.53 5.80
C LEU A 415 20.38 -3.39 6.00
N VAL A 416 21.11 -2.92 4.98
CA VAL A 416 22.58 -2.82 5.02
C VAL A 416 23.02 -1.93 6.17
N THR A 417 22.38 -0.77 6.37
CA THR A 417 22.76 0.19 7.40
C THR A 417 22.60 -0.39 8.81
N VAL A 418 21.40 -0.87 9.16
CA VAL A 418 21.14 -1.43 10.49
C VAL A 418 21.97 -2.69 10.76
N THR A 419 22.23 -3.51 9.74
CA THR A 419 23.04 -4.72 9.92
C THR A 419 24.51 -4.38 10.20
N ARG A 420 25.05 -3.35 9.54
CA ARG A 420 26.39 -2.81 9.87
C ARG A 420 26.42 -2.26 11.29
N GLU A 421 25.35 -1.61 11.73
CA GLU A 421 25.23 -1.10 13.10
C GLU A 421 25.22 -2.23 14.13
N ILE A 422 24.46 -3.31 13.90
CA ILE A 422 24.49 -4.53 14.71
C ILE A 422 25.93 -5.07 14.82
N ALA A 423 26.62 -5.22 13.70
CA ALA A 423 27.98 -5.74 13.66
C ALA A 423 29.03 -4.84 14.33
N ARG A 424 28.76 -3.54 14.46
CA ARG A 424 29.59 -2.59 15.21
C ARG A 424 29.25 -2.52 16.69
N THR A 425 28.00 -2.83 17.05
CA THR A 425 27.48 -2.69 18.42
C THR A 425 27.75 -3.94 19.26
N PHE A 426 27.63 -5.13 18.68
CA PHE A 426 27.73 -6.42 19.41
C PHE A 426 28.98 -7.22 19.01
N ASP A 427 29.51 -8.03 19.93
CA ASP A 427 30.60 -8.96 19.61
C ASP A 427 30.08 -10.01 18.61
N TRP A 428 30.79 -10.17 17.50
CA TRP A 428 30.46 -11.14 16.46
C TRP A 428 30.35 -12.57 17.00
N LYS A 429 31.03 -12.91 18.10
CA LYS A 429 30.92 -14.24 18.73
C LYS A 429 29.52 -14.55 19.25
N ASP A 430 28.74 -13.54 19.61
CA ASP A 430 27.43 -13.72 20.22
C ASP A 430 26.35 -14.09 19.19
N PHE A 431 26.37 -13.45 18.02
CA PHE A 431 25.31 -13.56 17.02
C PHE A 431 25.82 -13.94 15.61
N GLY A 432 27.12 -13.81 15.35
CA GLY A 432 27.70 -13.89 14.01
C GLY A 432 27.50 -15.24 13.32
N LYS A 433 27.45 -16.35 14.08
CA LYS A 433 27.11 -17.66 13.54
C LYS A 433 25.67 -17.69 13.03
N ALA A 434 24.71 -17.27 13.85
CA ALA A 434 23.29 -17.22 13.48
C ALA A 434 23.08 -16.34 12.24
N PHE A 435 23.76 -15.19 12.21
CA PHE A 435 23.73 -14.28 11.07
C PHE A 435 24.34 -14.89 9.79
N SER A 436 25.48 -15.58 9.91
CA SER A 436 26.13 -16.24 8.76
C SER A 436 25.31 -17.41 8.23
N ASP A 437 24.78 -18.26 9.12
CA ASP A 437 23.92 -19.40 8.76
C ASP A 437 22.66 -18.90 8.04
N PHE A 438 22.07 -17.79 8.54
CA PHE A 438 20.95 -17.12 7.91
C PHE A 438 21.26 -16.66 6.47
N LEU A 439 22.41 -16.03 6.27
CA LEU A 439 22.85 -15.58 4.95
C LEU A 439 23.13 -16.75 3.99
N ASP A 440 23.63 -17.88 4.49
CA ASP A 440 23.92 -19.09 3.69
C ASP A 440 22.65 -19.79 3.18
N GLN A 441 21.57 -19.80 3.97
CA GLN A 441 20.30 -20.45 3.61
C GLN A 441 19.48 -19.72 2.50
N ASN A 442 19.96 -18.57 2.00
CA ASN A 442 19.25 -17.69 1.06
C ASN A 442 19.60 -17.93 -0.44
N ILE A 443 20.02 -19.14 -0.83
CA ILE A 443 20.31 -19.49 -2.23
C ILE A 443 19.03 -19.96 -2.91
N SER A 444 18.22 -19.05 -3.48
CA SER A 444 17.08 -19.42 -4.34
C SER A 444 17.09 -18.57 -5.59
N THR A 445 17.20 -19.23 -6.74
CA THR A 445 17.32 -18.68 -8.11
C THR A 445 15.98 -18.58 -8.85
N TYR A 446 14.85 -18.79 -8.16
CA TYR A 446 13.52 -18.74 -8.78
C TYR A 446 12.67 -17.59 -8.22
N GLY A 447 12.47 -16.56 -9.04
CA GLY A 447 11.58 -15.41 -8.78
C GLY A 447 12.04 -14.16 -9.53
N ASP A 448 11.11 -13.24 -9.83
CA ASP A 448 11.43 -11.94 -10.43
C ASP A 448 12.33 -11.13 -9.46
N GLU A 449 13.59 -10.90 -9.84
CA GLU A 449 14.61 -10.30 -8.97
C GLU A 449 14.47 -8.76 -8.86
N GLU A 450 13.62 -8.27 -7.95
CA GLU A 450 13.52 -6.82 -7.70
C GLU A 450 14.67 -6.26 -6.83
N GLY A 451 15.26 -7.09 -5.93
CA GLY A 451 16.25 -6.67 -4.92
C GLY A 451 17.73 -6.98 -5.22
N TYR A 452 18.57 -6.92 -4.17
CA TYR A 452 19.94 -7.49 -4.16
C TYR A 452 19.89 -8.99 -3.83
N SER A 453 20.79 -9.79 -4.41
CA SER A 453 20.98 -11.19 -4.00
C SER A 453 21.54 -11.28 -2.57
N SER A 454 21.50 -12.47 -1.96
CA SER A 454 22.12 -12.72 -0.64
C SER A 454 23.60 -12.33 -0.62
N MET A 455 24.36 -12.78 -1.62
CA MET A 455 25.76 -12.38 -1.84
C MET A 455 25.89 -10.86 -2.03
N GLY A 456 24.96 -10.23 -2.73
CA GLY A 456 24.95 -8.78 -2.91
C GLY A 456 24.77 -8.02 -1.59
N LEU A 457 23.85 -8.45 -0.73
CA LEU A 457 23.66 -7.89 0.60
C LEU A 457 24.91 -8.11 1.47
N GLU A 458 25.50 -9.29 1.44
CA GLU A 458 26.72 -9.62 2.17
C GLU A 458 27.89 -8.71 1.77
N LEU A 459 28.10 -8.53 0.46
CA LEU A 459 29.12 -7.63 -0.08
C LEU A 459 28.89 -6.19 0.36
N LEU A 460 27.65 -5.72 0.33
CA LEU A 460 27.30 -4.38 0.80
C LEU A 460 27.56 -4.24 2.30
N ILE A 461 27.16 -5.20 3.13
CA ILE A 461 27.42 -5.15 4.58
C ILE A 461 28.92 -5.14 4.83
N LEU A 462 29.66 -6.08 4.24
CA LEU A 462 31.11 -6.21 4.31
C LEU A 462 31.82 -4.91 3.96
N ASP A 463 31.44 -4.27 2.85
CA ASP A 463 32.12 -3.08 2.34
C ASP A 463 32.04 -1.86 3.27
N GLY A 464 31.06 -1.84 4.18
CA GLY A 464 30.96 -0.79 5.19
C GLY A 464 31.62 -1.11 6.53
N LEU A 465 32.27 -2.26 6.69
CA LEU A 465 32.96 -2.62 7.93
C LEU A 465 34.46 -2.34 7.79
N ASP A 466 34.98 -1.43 8.63
CA ASP A 466 36.37 -0.96 8.52
C ASP A 466 37.38 -2.06 8.85
N SER A 467 37.17 -2.81 9.94
CA SER A 467 38.02 -3.92 10.38
C SER A 467 37.31 -4.83 11.39
N GLY A 468 37.90 -5.99 11.69
CA GLY A 468 37.47 -6.86 12.78
C GLY A 468 36.89 -8.21 12.36
N VAL A 469 36.58 -9.04 13.36
CA VAL A 469 36.14 -10.45 13.20
C VAL A 469 34.92 -10.58 12.29
N ALA A 470 33.96 -9.65 12.39
CA ALA A 470 32.77 -9.63 11.55
C ALA A 470 33.09 -9.50 10.06
N ARG A 471 33.98 -8.56 9.72
CA ARG A 471 34.44 -8.31 8.35
C ARG A 471 35.12 -9.55 7.78
N ASP A 472 36.06 -10.13 8.53
CA ASP A 472 36.86 -11.27 8.07
C ASP A 472 35.98 -12.54 7.91
N ALA A 473 35.00 -12.74 8.80
CA ALA A 473 34.03 -13.82 8.69
C ALA A 473 33.11 -13.65 7.46
N LEU A 474 32.58 -12.44 7.23
CA LEU A 474 31.73 -12.15 6.08
C LEU A 474 32.49 -12.28 4.76
N PHE A 475 33.73 -11.80 4.69
CA PHE A 475 34.57 -11.98 3.51
C PHE A 475 34.83 -13.47 3.25
N SER A 476 35.10 -14.26 4.29
CA SER A 476 35.30 -15.71 4.15
C SER A 476 34.06 -16.42 3.60
N LEU A 477 32.87 -16.03 4.07
CA LEU A 477 31.58 -16.56 3.59
C LEU A 477 31.35 -16.22 2.11
N VAL A 478 31.51 -14.94 1.76
CA VAL A 478 31.36 -14.47 0.38
C VAL A 478 32.36 -15.15 -0.54
N ALA A 479 33.64 -15.21 -0.16
CA ALA A 479 34.67 -15.84 -0.97
C ALA A 479 34.37 -17.33 -1.23
N LYS A 480 33.85 -18.05 -0.22
CA LYS A 480 33.42 -19.45 -0.38
C LYS A 480 32.28 -19.57 -1.38
N LYS A 481 31.21 -18.77 -1.20
CA LYS A 481 30.05 -18.76 -2.12
C LYS A 481 30.48 -18.44 -3.54
N SER A 482 31.28 -17.40 -3.73
CA SER A 482 31.77 -17.00 -5.05
C SER A 482 32.64 -18.07 -5.73
N ALA A 483 33.37 -18.89 -4.97
CA ALA A 483 34.18 -19.97 -5.52
C ALA A 483 33.35 -21.17 -6.03
N GLU A 484 32.08 -21.26 -5.64
CA GLU A 484 31.14 -22.32 -6.04
C GLU A 484 30.21 -21.91 -7.20
N LEU A 485 30.18 -20.62 -7.56
CA LEU A 485 29.35 -20.08 -8.63
C LEU A 485 29.97 -20.26 -10.03
N THR A 486 29.10 -20.35 -11.04
CA THR A 486 29.52 -20.24 -12.45
C THR A 486 29.96 -18.80 -12.77
N THR A 487 30.69 -18.61 -13.87
CA THR A 487 31.10 -17.28 -14.34
C THR A 487 29.92 -16.35 -14.61
N GLU A 488 28.84 -16.91 -15.17
CA GLU A 488 27.60 -16.20 -15.48
C GLU A 488 26.86 -15.79 -14.21
N ASP A 489 26.72 -16.69 -13.24
CA ASP A 489 26.05 -16.42 -11.97
C ASP A 489 26.84 -15.42 -11.12
N LEU A 490 28.18 -15.48 -11.17
CA LEU A 490 29.02 -14.50 -10.50
C LEU A 490 28.79 -13.09 -11.05
N CYS A 491 28.67 -12.97 -12.38
CA CYS A 491 28.51 -11.70 -13.09
C CYS A 491 27.07 -11.16 -13.09
N SER A 492 26.08 -11.97 -12.71
CA SER A 492 24.70 -11.50 -12.54
C SER A 492 24.53 -10.64 -11.28
N CYS A 493 25.44 -10.76 -10.30
CA CYS A 493 25.42 -9.97 -9.09
C CYS A 493 25.67 -8.47 -9.36
N LYS A 494 24.67 -7.63 -9.02
CA LYS A 494 24.68 -6.17 -9.25
C LYS A 494 25.89 -5.44 -8.63
N VAL A 495 26.49 -6.01 -7.58
CA VAL A 495 27.60 -5.41 -6.81
C VAL A 495 28.87 -6.26 -6.86
N VAL A 496 29.03 -7.11 -7.88
CA VAL A 496 30.21 -7.97 -8.07
C VAL A 496 31.54 -7.20 -8.12
N GLY A 497 31.53 -5.91 -8.47
CA GLY A 497 32.72 -5.05 -8.38
C GLY A 497 33.30 -4.95 -6.95
N LEU A 498 32.45 -5.02 -5.92
CA LEU A 498 32.88 -5.07 -4.52
C LEU A 498 33.63 -6.36 -4.21
N LEU A 499 33.20 -7.49 -4.77
CA LEU A 499 33.93 -8.76 -4.62
C LEU A 499 35.34 -8.63 -5.20
N LEU A 500 35.47 -8.04 -6.38
CA LEU A 500 36.78 -7.83 -7.01
C LEU A 500 37.67 -6.94 -6.14
N LYS A 501 37.15 -5.85 -5.58
CA LYS A 501 37.86 -5.00 -4.61
C LYS A 501 38.40 -5.85 -3.45
N TRP A 502 37.55 -6.61 -2.77
CA TRP A 502 37.93 -7.36 -1.58
C TRP A 502 38.90 -8.52 -1.88
N VAL A 503 38.77 -9.20 -3.03
CA VAL A 503 39.69 -10.26 -3.45
C VAL A 503 41.13 -9.75 -3.65
N VAL A 504 41.29 -8.51 -4.13
CA VAL A 504 42.62 -7.92 -4.37
C VAL A 504 43.25 -7.38 -3.08
N HIS A 505 42.45 -6.88 -2.12
CA HIS A 505 42.98 -6.35 -0.85
C HIS A 505 43.23 -7.44 0.21
N ASN A 506 42.67 -8.65 0.04
CA ASN A 506 42.85 -9.72 1.02
C ASN A 506 44.06 -10.62 0.72
N SER A 507 44.63 -11.16 1.82
CA SER A 507 45.66 -12.19 1.80
C SER A 507 45.23 -13.41 0.99
N THR A 508 46.21 -13.99 0.32
CA THR A 508 46.05 -15.12 -0.58
C THR A 508 45.70 -16.39 0.22
N ASN A 509 44.63 -17.09 -0.18
CA ASN A 509 44.28 -18.42 0.30
C ASN A 509 43.63 -19.21 -0.83
N SER A 510 43.46 -20.52 -0.67
CA SER A 510 42.96 -21.40 -1.74
C SER A 510 41.60 -20.98 -2.30
N THR A 511 40.72 -20.40 -1.49
CA THR A 511 39.41 -19.90 -1.92
C THR A 511 39.54 -18.60 -2.69
N VAL A 512 40.32 -17.64 -2.17
CA VAL A 512 40.55 -16.36 -2.82
C VAL A 512 41.28 -16.53 -4.15
N ASP A 513 42.18 -17.52 -4.25
CA ASP A 513 42.87 -17.87 -5.50
C ASP A 513 41.93 -18.46 -6.54
N LYS A 514 40.97 -19.31 -6.13
CA LYS A 514 39.93 -19.80 -7.03
C LYS A 514 39.13 -18.65 -7.61
N VAL A 515 38.61 -17.75 -6.76
CA VAL A 515 37.84 -16.58 -7.22
C VAL A 515 38.68 -15.66 -8.12
N THR A 516 39.95 -15.44 -7.74
CA THR A 516 40.91 -14.67 -8.55
C THR A 516 41.10 -15.29 -9.93
N ASN A 517 41.25 -16.61 -10.01
CA ASN A 517 41.41 -17.33 -11.27
C ASN A 517 40.13 -17.31 -12.11
N THR A 518 38.94 -17.38 -11.49
CA THR A 518 37.65 -17.19 -12.17
C THR A 518 37.60 -15.82 -12.85
N PHE A 519 37.97 -14.75 -12.14
CA PHE A 519 38.06 -13.41 -12.77
C PHE A 519 39.10 -13.37 -13.89
N LYS A 520 40.28 -13.98 -13.71
CA LYS A 520 41.31 -14.04 -14.78
C LYS A 520 40.81 -14.75 -16.04
N GLN A 521 39.95 -15.75 -15.91
CA GLN A 521 39.41 -16.55 -17.01
C GLN A 521 38.12 -15.99 -17.61
N LEU A 522 37.57 -14.92 -17.03
CA LEU A 522 36.29 -14.35 -17.45
C LEU A 522 36.30 -13.95 -18.94
N ASP A 523 35.20 -14.25 -19.62
CA ASP A 523 34.99 -13.80 -20.99
C ASP A 523 34.86 -12.25 -21.01
N PRO A 524 35.58 -11.55 -21.90
CA PRO A 524 35.52 -10.09 -21.96
C PRO A 524 34.13 -9.50 -22.20
N SER A 525 33.20 -10.26 -22.78
CA SER A 525 31.79 -9.85 -22.96
C SER A 525 31.01 -9.78 -21.64
N LEU A 526 31.40 -10.57 -20.63
CA LEU A 526 30.79 -10.61 -19.30
C LEU A 526 31.32 -9.50 -18.37
N LEU A 527 32.45 -8.86 -18.72
CA LEU A 527 33.01 -7.70 -18.00
C LEU A 527 32.21 -6.42 -18.29
N ARG A 528 30.97 -6.36 -17.80
CA ARG A 528 30.08 -5.21 -18.00
C ARG A 528 30.65 -3.92 -17.37
N PRO A 529 30.33 -2.72 -17.90
CA PRO A 529 30.82 -1.45 -17.36
C PRO A 529 30.61 -1.32 -15.85
N ALA A 530 29.42 -1.67 -15.34
CA ALA A 530 29.08 -1.59 -13.92
C ALA A 530 29.98 -2.45 -13.01
N LEU A 531 30.54 -3.56 -13.50
CA LEU A 531 31.48 -4.39 -12.76
C LEU A 531 32.81 -3.66 -12.59
N LEU A 532 33.29 -3.05 -13.68
CA LEU A 532 34.57 -2.36 -13.71
C LEU A 532 34.48 -0.98 -13.03
N GLU A 533 33.44 -0.18 -13.26
CA GLU A 533 33.29 1.15 -12.65
C GLU A 533 33.33 1.10 -11.12
N ASN A 534 32.54 0.20 -10.51
CA ASN A 534 32.54 -0.02 -9.07
C ASN A 534 33.92 -0.46 -8.54
N ALA A 535 34.63 -1.30 -9.30
CA ALA A 535 35.98 -1.70 -8.94
C ALA A 535 36.91 -0.48 -9.02
N LEU A 536 36.94 0.24 -10.15
CA LEU A 536 37.85 1.35 -10.45
C LEU A 536 37.75 2.50 -9.43
N GLU A 537 36.55 2.85 -8.96
CA GLU A 537 36.35 3.84 -7.89
C GLU A 537 37.00 3.39 -6.56
N CYS A 538 37.00 2.08 -6.30
CA CYS A 538 37.50 1.51 -5.06
C CYS A 538 39.02 1.27 -5.00
N PHE A 539 39.74 1.34 -6.12
CA PHE A 539 41.19 1.04 -6.20
C PHE A 539 42.13 2.23 -5.97
N ASN A 540 41.61 3.44 -5.74
CA ASN A 540 42.44 4.63 -5.49
C ASN A 540 43.09 4.65 -4.08
N GLY A 541 42.84 3.66 -3.23
CA GLY A 541 43.36 3.57 -1.86
C GLY A 541 44.44 2.50 -1.66
N GLY A 542 45.71 2.85 -1.88
CA GLY A 542 46.95 2.39 -1.21
C GLY A 542 47.30 0.92 -0.90
N ASP A 543 46.37 -0.01 -0.68
CA ASP A 543 46.60 -1.27 0.08
C ASP A 543 46.29 -2.56 -0.72
N ALA A 544 46.55 -2.56 -2.02
CA ALA A 544 46.41 -3.77 -2.83
C ALA A 544 47.56 -4.77 -2.53
N ASN A 545 47.23 -6.05 -2.38
CA ASN A 545 48.22 -7.12 -2.22
C ASN A 545 49.08 -7.23 -3.48
N ASP A 546 50.42 -7.12 -3.34
CA ASP A 546 51.40 -7.06 -4.44
C ASP A 546 51.23 -8.18 -5.48
N ASP A 547 50.83 -9.38 -5.05
CA ASP A 547 50.60 -10.55 -5.94
C ASP A 547 49.36 -10.41 -6.85
N LYS A 548 48.44 -9.50 -6.50
CA LYS A 548 47.11 -9.35 -7.14
C LYS A 548 46.86 -7.97 -7.72
N VAL A 549 47.77 -7.01 -7.53
CA VAL A 549 47.75 -5.66 -8.14
C VAL A 549 47.57 -5.74 -9.67
N GLY A 550 48.09 -6.79 -10.31
CA GLY A 550 47.97 -7.01 -11.76
C GLY A 550 46.60 -7.50 -12.27
N LEU A 551 45.68 -7.90 -11.38
CA LEU A 551 44.38 -8.47 -11.79
C LEU A 551 43.51 -7.43 -12.50
N LEU A 552 43.34 -6.24 -11.91
CA LEU A 552 42.48 -5.22 -12.49
C LEU A 552 43.01 -4.68 -13.83
N PRO A 553 44.32 -4.35 -13.98
CA PRO A 553 44.89 -4.01 -15.29
C PRO A 553 44.67 -5.09 -16.35
N LEU A 554 44.75 -6.38 -15.99
CA LEU A 554 44.47 -7.50 -16.90
C LEU A 554 43.02 -7.49 -17.38
N LEU A 555 42.05 -7.31 -16.48
CA LEU A 555 40.62 -7.27 -16.82
C LEU A 555 40.28 -6.07 -17.70
N VAL A 556 40.82 -4.90 -17.37
CA VAL A 556 40.65 -3.68 -18.17
C VAL A 556 41.22 -3.86 -19.58
N SER A 557 42.43 -4.44 -19.70
CA SER A 557 43.05 -4.73 -21.00
C SER A 557 42.21 -5.69 -21.86
N LYS A 558 41.69 -6.77 -21.26
CA LYS A 558 40.77 -7.70 -21.92
C LYS A 558 39.51 -7.00 -22.44
N ARG A 559 38.88 -6.17 -21.60
CA ARG A 559 37.66 -5.43 -21.97
C ARG A 559 37.93 -4.42 -23.09
N ILE A 560 39.04 -3.69 -23.03
CA ILE A 560 39.46 -2.77 -24.11
C ILE A 560 39.63 -3.52 -25.43
N GLY A 561 40.29 -4.68 -25.43
CA GLY A 561 40.47 -5.50 -26.62
C GLY A 561 39.13 -5.93 -27.23
N TRP A 562 38.20 -6.37 -26.39
CA TRP A 562 36.86 -6.75 -26.81
C TRP A 562 36.05 -5.57 -27.36
N LEU A 563 36.08 -4.41 -26.69
CA LEU A 563 35.38 -3.20 -27.15
C LEU A 563 35.88 -2.75 -28.51
N LYS A 564 37.20 -2.79 -28.76
CA LYS A 564 37.77 -2.46 -30.07
C LYS A 564 37.20 -3.36 -31.18
N ASN A 565 37.13 -4.67 -30.93
CA ASN A 565 36.57 -5.63 -31.89
C ASN A 565 35.07 -5.36 -32.14
N GLN A 566 34.29 -5.06 -31.09
CA GLN A 566 32.87 -4.75 -31.23
C GLN A 566 32.63 -3.43 -31.96
N ILE A 567 33.42 -2.39 -31.65
CA ILE A 567 33.37 -1.09 -32.32
C ILE A 567 33.69 -1.26 -33.81
N GLU A 568 34.76 -1.97 -34.18
CA GLU A 568 35.11 -2.23 -35.58
C GLU A 568 33.97 -2.93 -36.36
N MET A 569 33.21 -3.80 -35.69
CA MET A 569 32.07 -4.49 -36.28
C MET A 569 30.91 -3.53 -36.58
N PHE A 570 30.59 -2.62 -35.66
CA PHE A 570 29.43 -1.71 -35.78
C PHE A 570 29.77 -0.35 -36.43
N ASP A 571 31.03 0.06 -36.47
CA ASP A 571 31.51 1.33 -37.05
C ASP A 571 31.64 1.25 -38.59
N LYS A 572 30.63 0.66 -39.22
CA LYS A 572 30.51 0.50 -40.67
C LYS A 572 29.31 1.30 -41.19
N PRO A 573 29.35 1.82 -42.42
CA PRO A 573 28.20 2.46 -43.04
C PRO A 573 27.02 1.47 -43.15
N PHE A 574 25.81 2.01 -43.24
CA PHE A 574 24.59 1.20 -43.34
C PHE A 574 24.68 0.15 -44.44
N SER A 575 24.34 -1.10 -44.09
CA SER A 575 24.24 -2.22 -45.01
C SER A 575 23.04 -3.09 -44.63
N TRP A 576 22.37 -3.65 -45.64
CA TRP A 576 21.35 -4.68 -45.45
C TRP A 576 21.95 -6.03 -45.06
N GLN A 577 23.27 -6.15 -45.08
CA GLN A 577 23.97 -7.36 -44.66
C GLN A 577 23.98 -7.48 -43.14
N MET A 578 23.56 -8.63 -42.63
CA MET A 578 23.61 -8.99 -41.21
C MET A 578 24.54 -10.20 -41.06
N PRO A 579 25.88 -10.01 -40.97
CA PRO A 579 26.87 -11.08 -41.14
C PRO A 579 26.71 -12.24 -40.16
N ASP A 580 26.28 -11.95 -38.94
CA ASP A 580 26.12 -12.93 -37.86
C ASP A 580 24.66 -13.35 -37.64
N ALA A 581 23.76 -13.03 -38.56
CA ALA A 581 22.35 -13.43 -38.49
C ALA A 581 22.24 -14.95 -38.39
N GLN A 582 21.36 -15.44 -37.51
CA GLN A 582 21.07 -16.85 -37.35
C GLN A 582 19.60 -17.13 -37.61
N PHE A 583 19.30 -18.19 -38.37
CA PHE A 583 17.93 -18.61 -38.67
C PHE A 583 17.84 -20.15 -38.72
N SER A 584 17.53 -20.74 -37.56
CA SER A 584 17.61 -22.20 -37.33
C SER A 584 16.64 -23.03 -38.18
N ASP A 585 15.50 -22.47 -38.60
CA ASP A 585 14.48 -23.21 -39.36
C ASP A 585 14.81 -23.34 -40.86
N ASN A 586 15.68 -22.48 -41.41
CA ASN A 586 16.00 -22.51 -42.84
C ASN A 586 17.34 -21.86 -43.20
N ALA A 587 18.32 -22.68 -43.61
CA ALA A 587 19.66 -22.21 -43.98
C ALA A 587 19.68 -21.20 -45.15
N LYS A 588 18.72 -21.25 -46.09
CA LYS A 588 18.64 -20.27 -47.19
C LYS A 588 18.11 -18.92 -46.72
N VAL A 589 17.25 -18.92 -45.69
CA VAL A 589 16.83 -17.68 -45.03
C VAL A 589 18.01 -17.08 -44.28
N GLU A 590 18.78 -17.90 -43.57
CA GLU A 590 20.01 -17.45 -42.90
C GLU A 590 21.01 -16.84 -43.90
N GLU A 591 21.28 -17.52 -45.02
CA GLU A 591 22.15 -17.03 -46.09
C GLU A 591 21.65 -15.70 -46.68
N PHE A 592 20.33 -15.58 -46.91
CA PHE A 592 19.73 -14.32 -47.33
C PHE A 592 19.95 -13.20 -46.30
N LEU A 593 19.76 -13.49 -45.01
CA LEU A 593 19.98 -12.49 -43.96
C LEU A 593 21.43 -11.99 -43.94
N ARG A 594 22.39 -12.89 -44.17
CA ARG A 594 23.83 -12.59 -44.30
C ARG A 594 24.25 -11.98 -45.65
N SER A 595 23.31 -11.80 -46.58
CA SER A 595 23.56 -11.19 -47.91
C SER A 595 23.24 -9.69 -47.93
N PRO A 596 23.66 -8.92 -48.96
CA PRO A 596 23.27 -7.52 -49.11
C PRO A 596 21.84 -7.31 -49.64
N ALA A 597 21.10 -8.38 -49.96
CA ALA A 597 19.74 -8.26 -50.48
C ALA A 597 18.77 -7.78 -49.38
N ALA A 598 17.89 -6.82 -49.71
CA ALA A 598 16.90 -6.26 -48.78
C ALA A 598 15.66 -7.15 -48.62
N THR A 599 15.31 -7.93 -49.65
CA THR A 599 14.09 -8.75 -49.69
C THR A 599 14.34 -10.12 -50.32
N MET A 600 13.66 -11.16 -49.81
CA MET A 600 13.62 -12.48 -50.42
C MET A 600 12.19 -13.03 -50.43
N THR A 601 11.78 -13.70 -51.51
CA THR A 601 10.49 -14.39 -51.58
C THR A 601 10.70 -15.91 -51.56
N MET A 602 10.06 -16.57 -50.62
CA MET A 602 10.01 -18.02 -50.48
C MET A 602 8.89 -18.56 -51.38
N THR A 603 9.26 -19.19 -52.50
CA THR A 603 8.32 -19.84 -53.42
C THR A 603 8.62 -21.33 -53.56
N LYS A 604 7.62 -22.07 -54.02
CA LYS A 604 7.73 -23.50 -54.37
C LYS A 604 8.80 -23.76 -55.44
N THR A 605 8.95 -22.85 -56.40
CA THR A 605 9.91 -22.93 -57.52
C THR A 605 11.35 -22.61 -57.14
N LYS A 606 11.58 -21.76 -56.12
CA LYS A 606 12.93 -21.44 -55.62
C LYS A 606 13.46 -22.45 -54.59
N GLY A 607 12.67 -23.47 -54.26
CA GLY A 607 13.06 -24.57 -53.36
C GLY A 607 13.49 -24.10 -51.96
N VAL A 608 12.89 -23.02 -51.46
CA VAL A 608 13.21 -22.47 -50.12
C VAL A 608 12.29 -23.10 -49.06
N ARG A 609 10.97 -23.06 -49.28
CA ARG A 609 9.96 -23.76 -48.48
C ARG A 609 8.69 -23.93 -49.32
N LYS A 610 7.98 -25.04 -49.15
CA LYS A 610 6.68 -25.29 -49.79
C LYS A 610 5.58 -25.13 -48.75
N PHE A 611 4.65 -24.21 -48.99
CA PHE A 611 3.48 -23.99 -48.12
C PHE A 611 2.29 -24.80 -48.62
N LYS A 612 1.47 -25.33 -47.71
CA LYS A 612 0.26 -26.11 -48.03
C LYS A 612 -0.90 -25.23 -48.53
N GLY A 613 -0.84 -23.93 -48.26
CA GLY A 613 -1.83 -22.92 -48.66
C GLY A 613 -1.54 -21.56 -48.01
N PHE A 614 -2.36 -20.55 -48.28
CA PHE A 614 -2.15 -19.19 -47.78
C PHE A 614 -2.13 -19.13 -46.24
N GLN A 615 -3.00 -19.89 -45.57
CA GLN A 615 -3.04 -19.93 -44.10
C GLN A 615 -1.74 -20.47 -43.49
N ASP A 616 -1.11 -21.47 -44.11
CA ASP A 616 0.17 -22.04 -43.67
C ASP A 616 1.32 -21.04 -43.84
N ALA A 617 1.34 -20.32 -44.96
CA ALA A 617 2.27 -19.21 -45.19
C ALA A 617 2.08 -18.06 -44.17
N ASN A 618 0.83 -17.71 -43.87
CA ASN A 618 0.51 -16.64 -42.92
C ASN A 618 0.91 -17.00 -41.48
N ASN A 619 0.62 -18.23 -41.05
CA ASN A 619 1.03 -18.72 -39.74
C ASN A 619 2.56 -18.75 -39.60
N TYR A 620 3.28 -19.14 -40.67
CA TYR A 620 4.74 -19.11 -40.69
C TYR A 620 5.29 -17.67 -40.59
N ALA A 621 4.74 -16.75 -41.38
CA ALA A 621 5.14 -15.35 -41.36
C ALA A 621 4.88 -14.69 -39.99
N ALA A 622 3.73 -14.96 -39.39
CA ALA A 622 3.38 -14.45 -38.06
C ALA A 622 4.32 -14.99 -36.98
N LYS A 623 4.59 -16.31 -36.97
CA LYS A 623 5.51 -16.94 -36.00
C LYS A 623 6.86 -16.22 -35.98
N TRP A 624 7.53 -16.11 -37.13
CA TRP A 624 8.89 -15.56 -37.22
C TRP A 624 8.97 -14.04 -37.14
N THR A 625 7.84 -13.35 -37.31
CA THR A 625 7.77 -11.90 -37.03
C THR A 625 7.67 -11.62 -35.53
N HIS A 626 7.13 -12.55 -34.72
CA HIS A 626 7.01 -12.42 -33.27
C HIS A 626 8.14 -13.08 -32.47
N GLU A 627 8.77 -14.12 -33.01
CA GLU A 627 9.88 -14.82 -32.36
C GLU A 627 11.15 -13.95 -32.29
N ALA A 628 11.97 -14.16 -31.25
CA ALA A 628 13.21 -13.40 -31.06
C ALA A 628 14.18 -13.61 -32.24
N GLN A 629 14.60 -12.52 -32.88
CA GLN A 629 15.49 -12.55 -34.04
C GLN A 629 16.94 -12.38 -33.56
N VAL A 630 17.79 -13.37 -33.85
CA VAL A 630 19.18 -13.39 -33.37
C VAL A 630 20.09 -12.72 -34.39
N ASN A 631 20.71 -11.61 -33.99
CA ASN A 631 21.60 -10.79 -34.83
C ASN A 631 20.99 -10.37 -36.18
N ALA A 632 19.67 -10.23 -36.23
CA ALA A 632 18.95 -9.90 -37.46
C ALA A 632 17.74 -9.02 -37.16
N SER A 633 17.26 -8.30 -38.18
CA SER A 633 15.95 -7.69 -38.14
C SER A 633 15.22 -7.82 -39.46
N PHE A 634 14.06 -8.47 -39.46
CA PHE A 634 13.23 -8.65 -40.64
C PHE A 634 11.75 -8.75 -40.28
N LYS A 635 10.89 -8.59 -41.28
CA LYS A 635 9.47 -8.90 -41.24
C LYS A 635 9.17 -9.97 -42.28
N MET A 636 8.17 -10.80 -42.02
CA MET A 636 7.67 -11.76 -42.98
C MET A 636 6.20 -11.47 -43.29
N GLU A 637 5.84 -11.51 -44.56
CA GLU A 637 4.47 -11.29 -45.03
C GLU A 637 4.06 -12.38 -46.00
N ALA A 638 2.89 -12.99 -45.76
CA ALA A 638 2.32 -13.97 -46.66
C ALA A 638 1.54 -13.27 -47.78
N SER A 639 1.74 -13.72 -49.01
CA SER A 639 0.96 -13.29 -50.18
C SER A 639 0.65 -14.46 -51.10
N ALA A 640 -0.14 -14.23 -52.14
CA ALA A 640 -0.44 -15.22 -53.16
C ALA A 640 0.05 -14.71 -54.53
N ILE A 641 0.87 -15.51 -55.21
CA ILE A 641 1.38 -15.20 -56.55
C ILE A 641 0.98 -16.36 -57.46
N TYR A 642 0.18 -16.09 -58.50
CA TYR A 642 -0.33 -17.11 -59.44
C TYR A 642 -0.97 -18.33 -58.75
N ALA A 643 -1.79 -18.10 -57.71
CA ALA A 643 -2.44 -19.11 -56.87
C ALA A 643 -1.52 -19.97 -55.97
N ASP A 644 -0.20 -19.73 -55.98
CA ASP A 644 0.73 -20.31 -55.00
C ASP A 644 0.89 -19.38 -53.78
N ALA A 645 0.85 -19.96 -52.58
CA ALA A 645 1.15 -19.25 -51.35
C ALA A 645 2.65 -19.00 -51.21
N VAL A 646 3.04 -17.74 -50.98
CA VAL A 646 4.43 -17.30 -50.85
C VAL A 646 4.61 -16.49 -49.57
N VAL A 647 5.84 -16.48 -49.05
CA VAL A 647 6.23 -15.60 -47.93
C VAL A 647 7.34 -14.69 -48.41
N THR A 648 7.17 -13.38 -48.26
CA THR A 648 8.21 -12.39 -48.53
C THR A 648 8.85 -11.97 -47.21
N ILE A 649 10.17 -12.07 -47.15
CA ILE A 649 11.00 -11.65 -46.02
C ILE A 649 11.63 -10.33 -46.40
N THR A 650 11.37 -9.29 -45.61
CA THR A 650 11.89 -7.93 -45.81
C THR A 650 12.73 -7.55 -44.61
N LYS A 651 14.02 -7.26 -44.83
CA LYS A 651 14.90 -6.77 -43.76
C LYS A 651 14.45 -5.39 -43.28
N THR A 652 14.68 -5.09 -42.02
CA THR A 652 14.40 -3.76 -41.45
C THR A 652 15.69 -3.09 -40.99
N PRO A 653 15.75 -1.75 -40.99
CA PRO A 653 16.93 -1.02 -40.52
C PRO A 653 17.12 -1.07 -39.00
N LYS A 654 16.19 -1.70 -38.26
CA LYS A 654 16.18 -1.73 -36.78
C LYS A 654 17.47 -2.31 -36.21
N TRP A 655 17.96 -3.43 -36.74
CA TRP A 655 19.22 -4.05 -36.29
C TRP A 655 20.41 -3.08 -36.39
N PHE A 656 20.52 -2.36 -37.52
CA PHE A 656 21.57 -1.36 -37.70
C PHE A 656 21.40 -0.19 -36.72
N ALA A 657 20.17 0.31 -36.54
CA ALA A 657 19.90 1.41 -35.61
C ALA A 657 20.22 1.05 -34.14
N GLU A 658 19.86 -0.15 -33.70
CA GLU A 658 20.20 -0.70 -32.39
C GLU A 658 21.72 -0.89 -32.24
N GLY A 659 22.39 -1.34 -33.31
CA GLY A 659 23.84 -1.41 -33.38
C GLY A 659 24.52 -0.05 -33.23
N GLN A 660 24.01 1.01 -33.88
CA GLN A 660 24.55 2.37 -33.76
C GLN A 660 24.36 2.97 -32.35
N HIS A 661 23.23 2.70 -31.71
CA HIS A 661 23.03 3.09 -30.31
C HIS A 661 24.06 2.40 -29.40
N THR A 662 24.26 1.10 -29.59
CA THR A 662 25.23 0.29 -28.85
C THR A 662 26.68 0.77 -29.11
N LEU A 663 26.99 1.16 -30.35
CA LEU A 663 28.30 1.71 -30.74
C LEU A 663 28.64 2.98 -29.96
N GLY A 664 27.67 3.89 -29.77
CA GLY A 664 27.86 5.09 -28.95
C GLY A 664 28.21 4.75 -27.50
N GLN A 665 27.56 3.73 -26.92
CA GLN A 665 27.85 3.25 -25.57
C GLN A 665 29.26 2.62 -25.48
N TYR A 666 29.64 1.79 -26.45
CA TYR A 666 30.97 1.17 -26.48
C TYR A 666 32.10 2.18 -26.67
N LYS A 667 31.93 3.20 -27.52
CA LYS A 667 32.91 4.28 -27.68
C LYS A 667 33.10 5.04 -26.37
N ALA A 668 32.01 5.42 -25.70
CA ALA A 668 32.09 6.09 -24.40
C ALA A 668 32.74 5.23 -23.30
N GLU A 669 32.45 3.93 -23.26
CA GLU A 669 33.09 2.98 -22.33
C GLU A 669 34.60 2.86 -22.61
N LEU A 670 34.99 2.73 -23.89
CA LEU A 670 36.39 2.61 -24.30
C LEU A 670 37.21 3.84 -23.89
N ASP A 671 36.70 5.05 -24.11
CA ASP A 671 37.39 6.30 -23.75
C ASP A 671 37.67 6.37 -22.25
N ARG A 672 36.70 5.99 -21.40
CA ARG A 672 36.87 5.94 -19.93
C ARG A 672 37.93 4.93 -19.50
N LEU A 673 37.89 3.72 -20.07
CA LEU A 673 38.87 2.67 -19.73
C LEU A 673 40.29 3.02 -20.19
N LEU A 674 40.43 3.70 -21.33
CA LEU A 674 41.72 4.21 -21.80
C LEU A 674 42.26 5.31 -20.87
N GLU A 675 41.41 6.23 -20.40
CA GLU A 675 41.81 7.26 -19.43
C GLU A 675 42.34 6.62 -18.13
N TYR A 676 41.67 5.58 -17.64
CA TYR A 676 42.14 4.82 -16.47
C TYR A 676 43.47 4.11 -16.71
N ALA A 677 43.63 3.44 -17.86
CA ALA A 677 44.87 2.74 -18.21
C ALA A 677 46.08 3.69 -18.30
N VAL A 678 45.85 4.94 -18.74
CA VAL A 678 46.88 5.98 -18.74
C VAL A 678 47.24 6.42 -17.31
N LYS A 679 46.24 6.66 -16.45
CA LYS A 679 46.46 7.05 -15.04
C LYS A 679 47.28 6.01 -14.27
N THR A 680 46.94 4.74 -14.40
CA THR A 680 47.64 3.62 -13.73
C THR A 680 49.05 3.37 -14.24
N ASN A 681 49.30 3.52 -15.54
CA ASN A 681 50.65 3.45 -16.09
C ASN A 681 51.54 4.63 -15.61
N SER A 682 50.94 5.81 -15.42
CA SER A 682 51.66 6.99 -14.92
C SER A 682 52.01 6.92 -13.42
N SER A 683 51.18 6.24 -12.60
CA SER A 683 51.46 6.02 -11.17
C SER A 683 52.51 4.94 -10.93
N ASN A 684 52.53 3.86 -11.72
CA ASN A 684 53.58 2.84 -11.66
C ASN A 684 54.96 3.39 -12.08
N CYS A 685 55.02 4.32 -13.04
CA CYS A 685 56.26 5.01 -13.40
C CYS A 685 56.83 5.92 -12.30
N LYS A 686 56.01 6.37 -11.33
CA LYS A 686 56.49 7.15 -10.17
C LYS A 686 57.04 6.27 -9.05
N ARG A 687 56.52 5.04 -8.88
CA ARG A 687 57.07 4.07 -7.90
C ARG A 687 58.42 3.50 -8.34
N ALA A 688 58.62 3.25 -9.64
CA ALA A 688 59.89 2.71 -10.18
C ALA A 688 61.08 3.70 -10.18
N ARG A 689 60.96 4.90 -9.61
CA ARG A 689 62.04 5.90 -9.51
C ARG A 689 62.61 6.08 -8.10
N LEU A 690 62.19 5.24 -7.15
CA LEU A 690 62.72 5.17 -5.78
C LEU A 690 63.05 3.71 -5.44
N GLU A 691 64.06 3.16 -6.12
CA GLU A 691 64.92 2.09 -5.60
C GLU A 691 66.39 2.48 -5.83
#